data_AF-A0A948ME03-F1
#
_entry.id   AF-A0A948ME03-F1
#
_cell.length_a   1.000
_cell.length_b   1.000
_cell.length_c   1.000
_cell.angle_alpha   90.00
_cell.angle_beta   90.00
_cell.angle_gamma   90.00
#
_symmetry.space_group_name_H-M   'P 1'
#
loop_
_entity.id
_entity.type
_entity.pdbx_description
1 polymer ?
#
loop_
_entity_poly.entity_id
_entity_poly.type
_entity_poly.pdbx_seq_one_letter_code
_entity_poly.pdbx_strand_id
1 'polypeptide(L)'
;MNHIYRLIWNTALGCWMVASEHTKGRGKRASGARAVATAAVALVLSLPVMAANDVAADDAEEQLRFTVVPEAVMSPFAAQGIAPRAVAGILSVHNQTALTSDSSYKNATLSGDHSIVLGSRSAVSGGYSTAYGNQVVVSGPDGSAFGFGANADGIGATALGAKARASHFALAVGYSASATGTADVAIGNKAVASGTYSNAMGYSATATGANSVAIGTLAKGAASSAVSLGNRAEVAAAATNSVALGSTSSATAANTVSVGNATLKRKIVNVADGALSATSTDAVTGKQLHTTNTNVTAASNKATAAQTTATAAATAANKAQTGADLATTTANTALAKLASTKVELGEGAAATGTRGTAIGTRSAASGRLNAIALGTDAKASGDASSVAIGTESHADHQYAVAIGHRAKVTGNTSTAIGYEALASGAGVTAIGRSATGSADYTVALGHNAKASGASAIALGHGSVATVANTVSVGSASQQRKIVNVADGVLSAASTEAVTGKQLHATDGRVAAADNKATAAQTTATTASTTANNAVAKLTSAQTALGKDAVATGTNATGVGIHAKASGANATALGTGAEGAGSSAVALGAGTKAMTAGTVALGQAASASQANAMAMGAQASSTNSYATAVGYQAAASGSSAVAIGSVSSAAAQHSLAFGDRASVAATSAAGMALGRGAKVDENASKAVALGTESVATVANAISVGNATLKRKIVNVGDGLVAAGSSEAVTGNQLSATNTNVTAADNKAVAAQTTATAAATAANKAQTGADLANSLVSQVSATGNVRLGAQNTGRTLDVRNQGGLTRTVSGVTDGALSATSTEAVTGKQLHATDGKVTAADNKAVAAQTTATAAATAASKAQTGADLANSLVSQVSGTGNVRL
;
A
#
# COMPACT_ATOMS: atom_id res chain seq x y z
N MET A 1 -35.20 29.12 -44.83
CA MET A 1 -35.39 29.76 -43.50
C MET A 1 -36.01 28.68 -42.61
N ASN A 2 -35.38 28.14 -41.57
CA ASN A 2 -34.10 28.45 -40.91
C ASN A 2 -33.26 27.17 -40.78
N HIS A 3 -31.94 27.25 -40.98
CA HIS A 3 -31.02 26.18 -40.56
C HIS A 3 -30.54 26.51 -39.15
N ILE A 4 -30.89 25.67 -38.18
CA ILE A 4 -30.44 25.81 -36.80
C ILE A 4 -29.02 25.24 -36.69
N TYR A 5 -28.14 26.01 -36.08
CA TYR A 5 -26.72 25.73 -35.94
C TYR A 5 -26.37 25.59 -34.46
N ARG A 6 -25.52 24.62 -34.10
CA ARG A 6 -25.00 24.48 -32.75
C ARG A 6 -23.53 24.90 -32.70
N LEU A 7 -23.18 25.76 -31.75
CA LEU A 7 -21.78 26.03 -31.40
C LEU A 7 -21.22 24.86 -30.58
N ILE A 8 -20.05 24.37 -30.98
CA ILE A 8 -19.33 23.27 -30.33
C ILE A 8 -17.87 23.70 -30.12
N TRP A 9 -17.34 23.49 -28.92
CA TRP A 9 -15.96 23.80 -28.58
C TRP A 9 -15.01 22.77 -29.22
N ASN A 10 -14.10 23.23 -30.09
CA ASN A 10 -13.09 22.39 -30.70
C ASN A 10 -11.81 22.41 -29.87
N THR A 11 -11.59 21.35 -29.09
CA THR A 11 -10.42 21.19 -28.21
C THR A 11 -9.08 21.10 -28.93
N ALA A 12 -9.07 20.81 -30.24
CA ALA A 12 -7.84 20.80 -31.04
C ALA A 12 -7.45 22.20 -31.60
N LEU A 13 -8.40 23.14 -31.65
CA LEU A 13 -8.18 24.50 -32.17
C LEU A 13 -8.39 25.60 -31.12
N GLY A 14 -8.89 25.28 -29.93
CA GLY A 14 -9.08 26.24 -28.84
C GLY A 14 -10.16 27.29 -29.09
N CYS A 15 -11.13 27.00 -29.97
CA CYS A 15 -12.18 27.94 -30.36
C CYS A 15 -13.56 27.28 -30.51
N TRP A 16 -14.61 28.09 -30.47
CA TRP A 16 -15.98 27.66 -30.78
C TRP A 16 -16.21 27.62 -32.29
N MET A 17 -16.74 26.51 -32.80
CA MET A 17 -17.10 26.36 -34.22
C MET A 17 -18.58 26.00 -34.36
N VAL A 18 -19.16 26.37 -35.49
CA VAL A 18 -20.55 26.06 -35.86
C VAL A 18 -20.62 24.74 -36.63
N ALA A 19 -21.51 23.84 -36.24
CA ALA A 19 -21.76 22.57 -36.94
C ALA A 19 -23.26 22.33 -37.19
N SER A 20 -23.55 21.54 -38.23
CA SER A 20 -24.90 21.10 -38.61
C SER A 20 -25.37 19.92 -37.76
N GLU A 21 -26.64 19.97 -37.32
CA GLU A 21 -27.29 19.00 -36.44
C GLU A 21 -27.32 17.56 -37.00
N HIS A 22 -27.20 17.37 -38.31
CA HIS A 22 -27.20 16.05 -38.95
C HIS A 22 -25.87 15.27 -38.86
N THR A 23 -24.85 15.79 -38.16
CA THR A 23 -23.56 15.09 -38.00
C THR A 23 -23.63 14.02 -36.89
N LYS A 24 -23.67 12.74 -37.28
CA LYS A 24 -23.66 11.60 -36.33
C LYS A 24 -22.38 11.58 -35.48
N GLY A 25 -22.54 11.77 -34.17
CA GLY A 25 -21.43 11.73 -33.20
C GLY A 25 -20.75 10.36 -33.12
N ARG A 26 -19.43 10.35 -33.34
CA ARG A 26 -18.58 9.15 -33.19
C ARG A 26 -18.33 8.89 -31.70
N GLY A 27 -18.84 7.77 -31.18
CA GLY A 27 -18.81 7.46 -29.75
C GLY A 27 -17.39 7.40 -29.15
N LYS A 28 -17.24 7.90 -27.92
CA LYS A 28 -15.97 7.84 -27.16
C LYS A 28 -15.62 6.39 -26.82
N ARG A 29 -14.34 6.04 -26.93
CA ARG A 29 -13.80 4.78 -26.39
C ARG A 29 -13.85 4.81 -24.85
N ALA A 30 -14.46 3.79 -24.25
CA ALA A 30 -14.26 3.50 -22.83
C ALA A 30 -12.89 2.81 -22.64
N SER A 31 -12.17 3.19 -21.59
CA SER A 31 -10.95 2.52 -21.14
C SER A 31 -11.30 1.17 -20.50
N GLY A 32 -10.58 0.12 -20.87
CA GLY A 32 -10.80 -1.21 -20.33
C GLY A 32 -10.08 -1.40 -18.99
N ALA A 33 -10.80 -1.95 -18.01
CA ALA A 33 -10.21 -2.78 -16.95
C ALA A 33 -10.66 -4.23 -17.21
N ARG A 34 -9.69 -5.13 -17.44
CA ARG A 34 -9.95 -6.57 -17.58
C ARG A 34 -9.96 -7.22 -16.21
N ALA A 35 -11.09 -7.81 -15.83
CA ALA A 35 -11.14 -8.98 -14.97
C ALA A 35 -12.07 -9.99 -15.65
N VAL A 36 -11.57 -11.21 -15.91
CA VAL A 36 -12.34 -12.28 -16.54
C VAL A 36 -12.47 -13.42 -15.55
N ALA A 37 -13.69 -13.65 -15.07
CA ALA A 37 -14.17 -14.94 -14.61
C ALA A 37 -15.68 -15.01 -14.90
N THR A 38 -16.10 -16.11 -15.52
CA THR A 38 -17.43 -16.35 -16.09
C THR A 38 -18.48 -16.77 -15.06
N ALA A 39 -19.73 -16.32 -15.26
CA ALA A 39 -21.04 -17.03 -15.10
C ALA A 39 -21.27 -17.95 -13.86
N ALA A 40 -22.41 -17.95 -13.15
CA ALA A 40 -23.72 -17.27 -13.24
C ALA A 40 -24.34 -17.27 -11.80
N VAL A 41 -25.61 -16.97 -11.46
CA VAL A 41 -26.92 -16.83 -12.13
C VAL A 41 -27.67 -15.59 -11.56
N ALA A 42 -28.82 -15.23 -12.15
CA ALA A 42 -29.64 -14.07 -11.82
C ALA A 42 -30.56 -14.21 -10.58
N LEU A 43 -30.95 -13.07 -9.99
CA LEU A 43 -32.36 -12.61 -10.01
C LEU A 43 -32.43 -11.06 -9.98
N VAL A 44 -33.59 -10.48 -10.31
CA VAL A 44 -33.76 -9.10 -10.85
C VAL A 44 -34.81 -8.31 -10.05
N LEU A 45 -34.84 -6.97 -10.27
CA LEU A 45 -35.94 -5.96 -10.12
C LEU A 45 -35.60 -4.89 -9.05
N SER A 46 -35.26 -3.62 -9.35
CA SER A 46 -35.83 -2.55 -10.22
C SER A 46 -36.80 -1.58 -9.50
N LEU A 47 -36.27 -0.41 -9.15
CA LEU A 47 -36.92 0.90 -8.87
C LEU A 47 -37.86 1.36 -10.03
N PRO A 48 -38.75 2.40 -9.94
CA PRO A 48 -38.40 3.77 -9.49
C PRO A 48 -39.52 4.79 -9.06
N VAL A 49 -39.13 6.09 -8.91
CA VAL A 49 -39.94 7.35 -9.16
C VAL A 49 -41.00 7.77 -8.10
N MET A 50 -41.23 9.04 -7.67
CA MET A 50 -40.60 10.38 -7.92
C MET A 50 -41.10 11.48 -6.92
N ALA A 51 -40.54 12.69 -7.08
CA ALA A 51 -40.99 14.04 -6.64
C ALA A 51 -40.66 14.47 -5.17
N ALA A 52 -40.02 15.59 -4.82
CA ALA A 52 -39.60 16.89 -5.42
C ALA A 52 -40.34 18.10 -4.81
N ASN A 53 -39.61 18.98 -4.10
CA ASN A 53 -39.53 20.43 -4.39
C ASN A 53 -38.49 21.14 -3.49
N ASP A 54 -37.69 22.04 -4.07
CA ASP A 54 -36.98 23.10 -3.34
C ASP A 54 -37.90 24.34 -3.19
N VAL A 55 -37.61 25.23 -2.23
CA VAL A 55 -37.67 26.71 -2.40
C VAL A 55 -37.18 27.44 -1.13
N ALA A 56 -36.56 28.60 -1.36
CA ALA A 56 -36.19 29.68 -0.43
C ALA A 56 -35.05 29.42 0.57
N ALA A 57 -33.95 30.15 0.37
CA ALA A 57 -33.04 30.54 1.42
C ALA A 57 -33.53 31.84 2.06
N ASP A 58 -33.27 32.03 3.36
CA ASP A 58 -33.07 33.35 3.96
C ASP A 58 -32.18 33.22 5.21
N ASP A 59 -31.11 34.02 5.19
CA ASP A 59 -30.30 34.63 6.26
C ASP A 59 -29.87 33.96 7.61
N ALA A 60 -28.64 34.37 7.96
CA ALA A 60 -28.12 34.70 9.30
C ALA A 60 -27.58 33.62 10.27
N GLU A 61 -26.24 33.54 10.25
CA GLU A 61 -25.30 33.61 11.40
C GLU A 61 -24.90 32.38 12.27
N GLU A 62 -23.64 32.53 12.73
CA GLU A 62 -22.83 31.81 13.73
C GLU A 62 -22.87 30.28 13.85
N GLN A 63 -21.75 29.66 13.45
CA GLN A 63 -21.23 28.44 14.11
C GLN A 63 -19.81 28.66 14.64
N LEU A 64 -19.72 29.07 15.91
CA LEU A 64 -18.48 29.06 16.67
C LEU A 64 -17.98 27.61 16.88
N ARG A 65 -16.89 27.26 16.20
CA ARG A 65 -16.14 26.03 16.48
C ARG A 65 -15.24 26.24 17.69
N PHE A 66 -15.46 25.50 18.76
CA PHE A 66 -14.56 25.44 19.91
C PHE A 66 -13.92 24.06 20.02
N THR A 67 -12.61 24.00 19.84
CA THR A 67 -11.77 22.83 20.14
C THR A 67 -10.75 23.27 21.18
N VAL A 68 -10.81 22.70 22.39
CA VAL A 68 -9.80 22.94 23.43
C VAL A 68 -9.43 21.63 24.13
N VAL A 69 -8.15 21.32 24.00
CA VAL A 69 -7.26 20.73 25.02
C VAL A 69 -6.50 21.92 25.66
N PRO A 70 -5.98 21.88 26.92
CA PRO A 70 -5.43 20.68 27.57
C PRO A 70 -5.56 20.60 29.12
N GLU A 71 -4.81 19.63 29.67
CA GLU A 71 -4.02 19.72 30.91
C GLU A 71 -4.60 19.38 32.29
N ALA A 72 -3.66 19.20 33.22
CA ALA A 72 -3.75 18.24 34.32
C ALA A 72 -3.92 18.89 35.69
N VAL A 73 -4.59 18.18 36.60
CA VAL A 73 -4.48 18.40 38.04
C VAL A 73 -4.32 17.06 38.75
N MET A 74 -3.14 16.82 39.34
CA MET A 74 -3.01 15.87 40.43
C MET A 74 -3.34 16.56 41.75
N SER A 75 -4.19 15.95 42.58
CA SER A 75 -4.06 16.05 44.03
C SER A 75 -4.59 14.76 44.69
N PRO A 76 -4.09 14.38 45.88
CA PRO A 76 -4.28 13.02 46.40
C PRO A 76 -5.43 12.95 47.42
N PHE A 77 -6.16 11.84 47.43
CA PHE A 77 -6.86 11.39 48.64
C PHE A 77 -6.66 9.88 48.85
N ALA A 78 -5.69 9.56 49.71
CA ALA A 78 -5.51 8.20 50.20
C ALA A 78 -6.35 8.03 51.47
N ALA A 79 -7.30 7.10 51.45
CA ALA A 79 -7.97 6.60 52.64
C ALA A 79 -8.08 5.08 52.56
N GLN A 80 -7.58 4.42 53.60
CA GLN A 80 -7.66 2.97 53.83
C GLN A 80 -9.11 2.62 54.28
N GLY A 81 -9.65 1.41 54.17
CA GLY A 81 -9.17 0.15 53.61
C GLY A 81 -10.05 -1.03 54.09
N ILE A 82 -10.03 -2.15 53.36
CA ILE A 82 -10.47 -3.52 53.78
C ILE A 82 -12.00 -3.78 53.90
N ALA A 83 -12.45 -4.82 53.17
CA ALA A 83 -13.80 -5.44 53.20
C ALA A 83 -13.81 -6.69 54.14
N PRO A 84 -14.96 -7.32 54.51
CA PRO A 84 -15.87 -8.06 53.61
C PRO A 84 -17.39 -7.87 54.00
N ARG A 85 -18.43 -8.57 53.54
CA ARG A 85 -18.61 -9.94 52.99
C ARG A 85 -19.97 -10.05 52.23
N ALA A 86 -20.15 -11.11 51.43
CA ALA A 86 -21.14 -11.17 50.36
C ALA A 86 -22.60 -11.55 50.73
N VAL A 87 -23.56 -11.05 49.91
CA VAL A 87 -24.82 -11.72 49.53
C VAL A 87 -24.96 -11.59 48.00
N ALA A 88 -25.46 -12.64 47.34
CA ALA A 88 -25.47 -12.71 45.88
C ALA A 88 -26.69 -12.01 45.23
N GLY A 89 -26.43 -11.28 44.14
CA GLY A 89 -27.30 -11.30 42.95
C GLY A 89 -28.61 -10.50 42.98
N ILE A 90 -28.55 -9.18 43.13
CA ILE A 90 -29.59 -8.32 42.51
C ILE A 90 -29.26 -8.23 41.02
N LEU A 91 -30.03 -8.92 40.19
CA LEU A 91 -30.01 -8.78 38.74
C LEU A 91 -30.64 -7.44 38.36
N SER A 92 -29.81 -6.48 37.97
CA SER A 92 -30.13 -5.23 37.25
C SER A 92 -31.24 -4.31 37.82
N VAL A 93 -30.89 -3.05 38.08
CA VAL A 93 -31.88 -2.03 38.47
C VAL A 93 -32.64 -1.56 37.23
N HIS A 94 -33.89 -1.98 37.07
CA HIS A 94 -34.76 -1.54 35.98
C HIS A 94 -35.63 -0.35 36.38
N ASN A 95 -35.54 0.75 35.62
CA ASN A 95 -36.44 1.89 35.80
C ASN A 95 -37.85 1.52 35.30
N GLN A 96 -38.84 1.72 36.17
CA GLN A 96 -40.26 1.46 35.91
C GLN A 96 -41.08 2.67 36.35
N THR A 97 -41.95 3.19 35.47
CA THR A 97 -42.76 4.39 35.75
C THR A 97 -44.22 4.12 35.46
N ALA A 98 -45.07 4.24 36.48
CA ALA A 98 -46.52 4.06 36.39
C ALA A 98 -47.26 5.29 36.95
N LEU A 99 -48.06 5.97 36.12
CA LEU A 99 -49.02 6.99 36.57
C LEU A 99 -50.44 6.48 36.29
N THR A 100 -51.22 6.24 37.33
CA THR A 100 -52.62 5.78 37.24
C THR A 100 -53.59 6.93 37.51
N SER A 101 -54.63 7.11 36.68
CA SER A 101 -55.44 8.34 36.64
C SER A 101 -56.96 8.13 36.73
N ASP A 102 -57.46 7.27 37.62
CA ASP A 102 -58.90 7.19 37.92
C ASP A 102 -59.18 6.62 39.33
N SER A 103 -60.29 7.03 39.95
CA SER A 103 -60.71 6.74 41.32
C SER A 103 -61.59 5.49 41.48
N SER A 104 -61.89 4.76 40.39
CA SER A 104 -62.77 3.57 40.40
C SER A 104 -62.14 2.29 39.85
N TYR A 105 -61.32 1.64 40.70
CA TYR A 105 -60.90 0.22 40.67
C TYR A 105 -59.84 -0.28 39.66
N LYS A 106 -58.93 -1.10 40.25
CA LYS A 106 -57.81 -1.89 39.71
C LYS A 106 -56.60 -1.11 39.17
N ASN A 107 -55.48 -1.29 39.87
CA ASN A 107 -54.14 -0.84 39.54
C ASN A 107 -53.72 -1.31 38.14
N ALA A 108 -52.88 -0.52 37.47
CA ALA A 108 -52.12 -1.03 36.34
C ALA A 108 -51.07 -2.03 36.84
N THR A 109 -50.79 -3.08 36.06
CA THR A 109 -49.75 -4.07 36.35
C THR A 109 -48.59 -3.86 35.39
N LEU A 110 -47.43 -3.46 35.91
CA LEU A 110 -46.19 -3.30 35.17
C LEU A 110 -45.20 -4.37 35.63
N SER A 111 -44.71 -5.19 34.70
CA SER A 111 -43.87 -6.36 35.00
C SER A 111 -42.73 -6.62 34.00
N GLY A 112 -42.67 -5.84 32.92
CA GLY A 112 -41.55 -5.84 31.98
C GLY A 112 -40.51 -4.77 32.32
N ASP A 113 -39.26 -5.02 31.91
CA ASP A 113 -38.11 -4.17 32.19
C ASP A 113 -38.07 -2.94 31.27
N HIS A 114 -37.69 -1.76 31.78
CA HIS A 114 -37.61 -0.51 31.02
C HIS A 114 -38.93 -0.05 30.35
N SER A 115 -40.07 -0.32 30.99
CA SER A 115 -41.41 -0.06 30.44
C SER A 115 -42.18 1.06 31.17
N ILE A 116 -43.08 1.74 30.45
CA ILE A 116 -43.88 2.88 30.93
C ILE A 116 -45.38 2.56 30.81
N VAL A 117 -46.16 2.87 31.85
CA VAL A 117 -47.64 2.79 31.81
C VAL A 117 -48.30 4.05 32.35
N LEU A 118 -49.21 4.63 31.57
CA LEU A 118 -49.93 5.87 31.86
C LEU A 118 -51.44 5.63 31.74
N GLY A 119 -52.12 5.29 32.84
CA GLY A 119 -53.56 5.01 32.88
C GLY A 119 -53.94 3.88 33.84
N SER A 120 -55.24 3.59 33.95
CA SER A 120 -55.81 2.61 34.90
C SER A 120 -56.22 1.29 34.24
N ARG A 121 -56.22 0.19 35.00
CA ARG A 121 -56.57 -1.19 34.54
C ARG A 121 -55.71 -1.75 33.39
N SER A 122 -54.56 -1.15 33.11
CA SER A 122 -53.67 -1.52 32.00
C SER A 122 -52.60 -2.52 32.44
N ALA A 123 -52.21 -3.46 31.58
CA ALA A 123 -51.27 -4.53 31.89
C ALA A 123 -50.09 -4.54 30.90
N VAL A 124 -48.89 -4.27 31.39
CA VAL A 124 -47.64 -4.24 30.61
C VAL A 124 -46.68 -5.29 31.16
N SER A 125 -46.32 -6.27 30.33
CA SER A 125 -45.38 -7.35 30.64
C SER A 125 -44.23 -7.49 29.65
N GLY A 126 -44.35 -6.88 28.46
CA GLY A 126 -43.21 -6.68 27.56
C GLY A 126 -42.19 -5.70 28.14
N GLY A 127 -40.90 -5.97 27.92
CA GLY A 127 -39.82 -5.01 28.16
C GLY A 127 -39.75 -3.91 27.09
N TYR A 128 -39.10 -2.79 27.38
CA TYR A 128 -38.96 -1.62 26.49
C TYR A 128 -40.30 -1.09 25.92
N SER A 129 -41.39 -1.28 26.65
CA SER A 129 -42.76 -1.10 26.15
C SER A 129 -43.44 0.14 26.71
N THR A 130 -44.32 0.77 25.92
CA THR A 130 -45.05 1.99 26.29
C THR A 130 -46.56 1.80 26.18
N ALA A 131 -47.29 2.12 27.26
CA ALA A 131 -48.75 2.05 27.29
C ALA A 131 -49.40 3.36 27.78
N TYR A 132 -50.42 3.84 27.07
CA TYR A 132 -51.18 5.04 27.43
C TYR A 132 -52.70 4.83 27.27
N GLY A 133 -53.47 5.05 28.34
CA GLY A 133 -54.93 4.91 28.37
C GLY A 133 -55.41 3.83 29.34
N ASN A 134 -56.73 3.62 29.35
CA ASN A 134 -57.40 2.67 30.24
C ASN A 134 -57.60 1.30 29.58
N GLN A 135 -57.45 0.22 30.35
CA GLN A 135 -57.61 -1.17 29.90
C GLN A 135 -56.64 -1.57 28.75
N VAL A 136 -55.47 -0.94 28.68
CA VAL A 136 -54.44 -1.23 27.66
C VAL A 136 -53.69 -2.51 28.01
N VAL A 137 -53.35 -3.34 27.03
CA VAL A 137 -52.51 -4.54 27.23
C VAL A 137 -51.27 -4.46 26.33
N VAL A 138 -50.08 -4.68 26.89
CA VAL A 138 -48.83 -4.82 26.12
C VAL A 138 -48.04 -6.02 26.67
N SER A 139 -48.12 -7.16 25.99
CA SER A 139 -47.40 -8.39 26.39
C SER A 139 -46.16 -8.68 25.56
N GLY A 140 -46.05 -8.11 24.36
CA GLY A 140 -44.84 -8.21 23.55
C GLY A 140 -43.76 -7.23 23.99
N PRO A 141 -42.48 -7.64 24.06
CA PRO A 141 -41.34 -6.72 24.13
C PRO A 141 -41.37 -5.68 23.00
N ASP A 142 -40.79 -4.50 23.23
CA ASP A 142 -40.76 -3.37 22.30
C ASP A 142 -42.16 -2.88 21.85
N GLY A 143 -43.20 -3.20 22.63
CA GLY A 143 -44.61 -2.94 22.29
C GLY A 143 -45.07 -1.53 22.65
N SER A 144 -45.94 -0.96 21.82
CA SER A 144 -46.50 0.40 22.00
C SER A 144 -48.02 0.38 21.87
N ALA A 145 -48.77 0.79 22.90
CA ALA A 145 -50.24 0.82 22.84
C ALA A 145 -50.87 2.08 23.44
N PHE A 146 -51.78 2.70 22.70
CA PHE A 146 -52.36 4.01 22.99
C PHE A 146 -53.88 4.01 22.75
N GLY A 147 -54.68 4.20 23.81
CA GLY A 147 -56.14 4.35 23.74
C GLY A 147 -56.93 3.27 24.50
N PHE A 148 -58.21 3.53 24.78
CA PHE A 148 -59.06 2.64 25.59
C PHE A 148 -59.13 1.21 25.02
N GLY A 149 -58.69 0.21 25.77
CA GLY A 149 -58.72 -1.19 25.34
C GLY A 149 -57.74 -1.56 24.22
N ALA A 150 -56.72 -0.73 23.95
CA ALA A 150 -55.69 -1.06 22.96
C ALA A 150 -54.83 -2.26 23.42
N ASN A 151 -54.45 -3.15 22.51
CA ASN A 151 -53.71 -4.37 22.81
C ASN A 151 -52.53 -4.59 21.84
N ALA A 152 -51.30 -4.58 22.34
CA ALA A 152 -50.08 -4.89 21.60
C ALA A 152 -49.48 -6.21 22.13
N ASP A 153 -49.87 -7.34 21.55
CA ASP A 153 -49.64 -8.66 22.15
C ASP A 153 -48.37 -9.40 21.68
N GLY A 154 -47.74 -8.98 20.58
CA GLY A 154 -46.50 -9.56 20.07
C GLY A 154 -45.30 -8.59 20.03
N ILE A 155 -44.10 -9.13 19.80
CA ILE A 155 -42.83 -8.37 19.78
C ILE A 155 -42.90 -7.20 18.79
N GLY A 156 -42.54 -5.98 19.19
CA GLY A 156 -42.52 -4.79 18.32
C GLY A 156 -43.90 -4.32 17.82
N ALA A 157 -44.99 -4.77 18.47
CA ALA A 157 -46.35 -4.43 18.07
C ALA A 157 -46.73 -2.98 18.43
N THR A 158 -47.41 -2.27 17.52
CA THR A 158 -47.93 -0.91 17.76
C THR A 158 -49.45 -0.82 17.57
N ALA A 159 -50.20 -0.50 18.63
CA ALA A 159 -51.66 -0.39 18.63
C ALA A 159 -52.14 1.02 19.05
N LEU A 160 -52.57 1.85 18.11
CA LEU A 160 -52.98 3.25 18.30
C LEU A 160 -54.48 3.45 18.01
N GLY A 161 -55.32 3.47 19.04
CA GLY A 161 -56.75 3.72 18.94
C GLY A 161 -57.56 2.85 19.89
N ALA A 162 -58.79 3.29 20.22
CA ALA A 162 -59.64 2.53 21.14
C ALA A 162 -59.97 1.15 20.54
N LYS A 163 -59.68 0.09 21.30
CA LYS A 163 -59.77 -1.32 20.90
C LYS A 163 -58.89 -1.72 19.70
N ALA A 164 -57.86 -0.94 19.37
CA ALA A 164 -56.88 -1.36 18.38
C ALA A 164 -56.09 -2.58 18.89
N ARG A 165 -55.85 -3.58 18.03
CA ARG A 165 -55.07 -4.78 18.37
C ARG A 165 -53.95 -4.99 17.37
N ALA A 166 -52.71 -5.11 17.85
CA ALA A 166 -51.53 -5.43 17.07
C ALA A 166 -50.81 -6.65 17.65
N SER A 167 -50.34 -7.56 16.79
CA SER A 167 -49.46 -8.67 17.16
C SER A 167 -48.04 -8.48 16.64
N HIS A 168 -47.26 -9.55 16.56
CA HIS A 168 -45.82 -9.58 16.23
C HIS A 168 -45.45 -8.67 15.05
N PHE A 169 -44.67 -7.62 15.31
CA PHE A 169 -44.19 -6.58 14.38
C PHE A 169 -45.31 -5.82 13.64
N ALA A 170 -46.56 -5.90 14.11
CA ALA A 170 -47.72 -5.36 13.43
C ALA A 170 -48.07 -3.93 13.89
N LEU A 171 -48.72 -3.17 13.01
CA LEU A 171 -49.19 -1.81 13.25
C LEU A 171 -50.72 -1.74 13.07
N ALA A 172 -51.45 -1.45 14.15
CA ALA A 172 -52.90 -1.23 14.13
C ALA A 172 -53.24 0.21 14.53
N VAL A 173 -53.84 0.99 13.64
CA VAL A 173 -54.19 2.40 13.87
C VAL A 173 -55.67 2.65 13.57
N GLY A 174 -56.42 3.09 14.58
CA GLY A 174 -57.84 3.43 14.47
C GLY A 174 -58.76 2.64 15.40
N TYR A 175 -60.01 3.09 15.54
CA TYR A 175 -61.00 2.43 16.39
C TYR A 175 -61.26 1.00 15.92
N SER A 176 -61.02 0.03 16.81
CA SER A 176 -61.14 -1.42 16.53
C SER A 176 -60.35 -1.90 15.30
N ALA A 177 -59.22 -1.25 14.96
CA ALA A 177 -58.29 -1.76 13.96
C ALA A 177 -57.60 -3.03 14.51
N SER A 178 -57.40 -4.06 13.68
CA SER A 178 -56.87 -5.35 14.11
C SER A 178 -55.82 -5.84 13.13
N ALA A 179 -54.55 -5.81 13.52
CA ALA A 179 -53.40 -6.35 12.78
C ALA A 179 -52.86 -7.57 13.55
N THR A 180 -53.22 -8.78 13.10
CA THR A 180 -53.10 -10.01 13.92
C THR A 180 -52.18 -11.08 13.32
N GLY A 181 -51.84 -11.00 12.04
CA GLY A 181 -50.70 -11.71 11.48
C GLY A 181 -49.37 -11.04 11.83
N THR A 182 -48.26 -11.72 11.53
CA THR A 182 -46.91 -11.18 11.73
C THR A 182 -46.61 -10.09 10.69
N ALA A 183 -46.10 -8.95 11.14
CA ALA A 183 -45.76 -7.77 10.34
C ALA A 183 -46.93 -7.22 9.49
N ASP A 184 -48.13 -7.27 10.07
CA ASP A 184 -49.36 -6.74 9.47
C ASP A 184 -49.53 -5.23 9.68
N VAL A 185 -50.27 -4.55 8.80
CA VAL A 185 -50.62 -3.14 8.92
C VAL A 185 -52.12 -2.97 8.76
N ALA A 186 -52.83 -2.54 9.81
CA ALA A 186 -54.27 -2.24 9.79
C ALA A 186 -54.52 -0.76 10.14
N ILE A 187 -54.83 0.09 9.17
CA ILE A 187 -55.02 1.55 9.36
C ILE A 187 -56.44 1.95 8.96
N GLY A 188 -57.31 2.20 9.94
CA GLY A 188 -58.69 2.66 9.73
C GLY A 188 -59.67 2.09 10.76
N ASN A 189 -60.84 2.74 10.88
CA ASN A 189 -61.92 2.22 11.74
C ASN A 189 -62.33 0.82 11.26
N LYS A 190 -62.21 -0.18 12.14
CA LYS A 190 -62.45 -1.61 11.88
C LYS A 190 -61.62 -2.19 10.72
N ALA A 191 -60.45 -1.63 10.40
CA ALA A 191 -59.53 -2.26 9.44
C ALA A 191 -59.01 -3.58 10.03
N VAL A 192 -58.94 -4.66 9.24
CA VAL A 192 -58.51 -5.98 9.68
C VAL A 192 -57.40 -6.50 8.76
N ALA A 193 -56.19 -6.61 9.28
CA ALA A 193 -55.07 -7.35 8.72
C ALA A 193 -54.87 -8.63 9.57
N SER A 194 -54.78 -9.79 8.92
CA SER A 194 -54.75 -11.09 9.63
C SER A 194 -54.06 -12.23 8.89
N GLY A 195 -53.74 -12.08 7.60
CA GLY A 195 -52.80 -12.98 6.93
C GLY A 195 -51.38 -12.43 7.07
N THR A 196 -50.37 -13.26 7.29
CA THR A 196 -48.99 -12.81 7.52
C THR A 196 -48.51 -11.79 6.47
N TYR A 197 -47.91 -10.68 6.89
CA TYR A 197 -47.47 -9.55 6.05
C TYR A 197 -48.62 -8.83 5.30
N SER A 198 -49.83 -8.79 5.86
CA SER A 198 -51.00 -8.19 5.20
C SER A 198 -51.21 -6.70 5.54
N ASN A 199 -51.76 -5.94 4.60
CA ASN A 199 -51.94 -4.49 4.70
C ASN A 199 -53.41 -4.12 4.43
N ALA A 200 -54.17 -3.73 5.46
CA ALA A 200 -55.55 -3.28 5.37
C ALA A 200 -55.65 -1.77 5.70
N MET A 201 -55.98 -0.92 4.73
CA MET A 201 -56.06 0.53 4.93
C MET A 201 -57.41 1.10 4.46
N GLY A 202 -58.17 1.71 5.37
CA GLY A 202 -59.50 2.30 5.13
C GLY A 202 -60.58 1.77 6.07
N TYR A 203 -61.77 2.39 6.04
CA TYR A 203 -62.91 1.95 6.87
C TYR A 203 -63.32 0.52 6.51
N SER A 204 -63.24 -0.40 7.49
CA SER A 204 -63.55 -1.82 7.32
C SER A 204 -62.81 -2.50 6.15
N ALA A 205 -61.61 -2.03 5.80
CA ALA A 205 -60.72 -2.73 4.87
C ALA A 205 -60.28 -4.06 5.49
N THR A 206 -60.21 -5.14 4.71
CA THR A 206 -59.94 -6.50 5.20
C THR A 206 -58.89 -7.21 4.34
N ALA A 207 -57.71 -7.47 4.91
CA ALA A 207 -56.62 -8.23 4.30
C ALA A 207 -56.41 -9.52 5.12
N THR A 208 -56.88 -10.65 4.58
CA THR A 208 -56.92 -11.95 5.30
C THR A 208 -56.03 -13.01 4.65
N GLY A 209 -55.60 -12.81 3.41
CA GLY A 209 -54.57 -13.65 2.78
C GLY A 209 -53.16 -13.25 3.20
N ALA A 210 -52.23 -14.20 3.25
CA ALA A 210 -50.81 -13.90 3.42
C ALA A 210 -50.32 -12.98 2.28
N ASN A 211 -49.49 -11.99 2.62
CA ASN A 211 -48.98 -10.94 1.72
C ASN A 211 -50.09 -10.15 0.98
N SER A 212 -51.33 -10.12 1.51
CA SER A 212 -52.43 -9.42 0.86
C SER A 212 -52.47 -7.92 1.20
N VAL A 213 -52.96 -7.12 0.27
CA VAL A 213 -53.12 -5.67 0.37
C VAL A 213 -54.58 -5.32 0.08
N ALA A 214 -55.24 -4.57 0.96
CA ALA A 214 -56.61 -4.11 0.82
C ALA A 214 -56.68 -2.62 1.19
N ILE A 215 -56.73 -1.75 0.19
CA ILE A 215 -56.69 -0.30 0.34
C ILE A 215 -57.98 0.31 -0.20
N GLY A 216 -58.75 0.93 0.68
CA GLY A 216 -60.04 1.56 0.40
C GLY A 216 -61.14 1.08 1.32
N THR A 217 -62.18 1.92 1.50
CA THR A 217 -63.36 1.57 2.30
C THR A 217 -63.98 0.26 1.82
N LEU A 218 -64.11 -0.73 2.72
CA LEU A 218 -64.62 -2.08 2.43
C LEU A 218 -63.83 -2.85 1.37
N ALA A 219 -62.56 -2.51 1.09
CA ALA A 219 -61.68 -3.32 0.24
C ALA A 219 -61.39 -4.67 0.91
N LYS A 220 -61.29 -5.76 0.13
CA LYS A 220 -61.15 -7.13 0.64
C LYS A 220 -60.14 -7.96 -0.16
N GLY A 221 -58.95 -8.17 0.41
CA GLY A 221 -57.92 -9.07 -0.09
C GLY A 221 -57.98 -10.42 0.65
N ALA A 222 -58.73 -11.39 0.12
CA ALA A 222 -58.95 -12.66 0.82
C ALA A 222 -58.00 -13.79 0.40
N ALA A 223 -57.34 -13.69 -0.75
CA ALA A 223 -56.38 -14.68 -1.23
C ALA A 223 -54.93 -14.32 -0.88
N SER A 224 -54.04 -15.32 -0.90
CA SER A 224 -52.60 -15.07 -0.78
C SER A 224 -52.10 -14.20 -1.94
N SER A 225 -51.25 -13.22 -1.64
CA SER A 225 -50.73 -12.20 -2.57
C SER A 225 -51.82 -11.42 -3.33
N ALA A 226 -52.99 -11.26 -2.73
CA ALA A 226 -54.08 -10.45 -3.28
C ALA A 226 -53.81 -8.94 -3.16
N VAL A 227 -54.17 -8.15 -4.17
CA VAL A 227 -54.11 -6.66 -4.09
C VAL A 227 -55.46 -6.05 -4.47
N SER A 228 -56.21 -5.57 -3.49
CA SER A 228 -57.50 -4.90 -3.66
C SER A 228 -57.34 -3.39 -3.44
N LEU A 229 -57.45 -2.59 -4.50
CA LEU A 229 -57.28 -1.13 -4.45
C LEU A 229 -58.54 -0.41 -4.95
N GLY A 230 -59.36 0.09 -4.02
CA GLY A 230 -60.58 0.84 -4.29
C GLY A 230 -61.72 0.52 -3.30
N ASN A 231 -62.74 1.39 -3.25
CA ASN A 231 -63.94 1.12 -2.44
C ASN A 231 -64.60 -0.20 -2.88
N ARG A 232 -64.81 -1.14 -1.96
CA ARG A 232 -65.36 -2.48 -2.27
C ARG A 232 -64.60 -3.23 -3.39
N ALA A 233 -63.31 -2.96 -3.58
CA ALA A 233 -62.48 -3.81 -4.42
C ALA A 233 -62.28 -5.17 -3.72
N GLU A 234 -62.53 -6.28 -4.40
CA GLU A 234 -62.47 -7.63 -3.82
C GLU A 234 -61.62 -8.58 -4.67
N VAL A 235 -60.65 -9.24 -4.03
CA VAL A 235 -60.02 -10.45 -4.57
C VAL A 235 -60.58 -11.62 -3.77
N ALA A 236 -61.34 -12.49 -4.44
CA ALA A 236 -61.98 -13.65 -3.83
C ALA A 236 -60.93 -14.63 -3.27
N ALA A 237 -61.24 -15.39 -2.21
CA ALA A 237 -60.25 -16.22 -1.50
C ALA A 237 -59.51 -17.26 -2.36
N ALA A 238 -60.13 -17.74 -3.44
CA ALA A 238 -59.53 -18.67 -4.40
C ALA A 238 -58.66 -17.99 -5.49
N ALA A 239 -58.69 -16.65 -5.59
CA ALA A 239 -57.98 -15.88 -6.61
C ALA A 239 -56.57 -15.47 -6.13
N THR A 240 -55.70 -16.45 -5.87
CA THR A 240 -54.32 -16.22 -5.42
C THR A 240 -53.51 -15.43 -6.45
N ASN A 241 -52.62 -14.56 -5.98
CA ASN A 241 -51.74 -13.74 -6.83
C ASN A 241 -52.52 -12.87 -7.85
N SER A 242 -53.63 -12.26 -7.41
CA SER A 242 -54.52 -11.46 -8.26
C SER A 242 -54.76 -10.05 -7.72
N VAL A 243 -55.07 -9.13 -8.62
CA VAL A 243 -55.27 -7.70 -8.34
C VAL A 243 -56.70 -7.31 -8.71
N ALA A 244 -57.41 -6.64 -7.81
CA ALA A 244 -58.68 -5.97 -8.08
C ALA A 244 -58.48 -4.44 -8.01
N LEU A 245 -58.50 -3.78 -9.16
CA LEU A 245 -58.14 -2.37 -9.31
C LEU A 245 -59.36 -1.50 -9.66
N GLY A 246 -59.69 -0.56 -8.78
CA GLY A 246 -60.82 0.37 -8.90
C GLY A 246 -62.03 -0.01 -8.04
N SER A 247 -62.93 0.96 -7.86
CA SER A 247 -64.15 0.77 -7.03
C SER A 247 -65.02 -0.39 -7.54
N THR A 248 -65.48 -1.26 -6.64
CA THR A 248 -66.27 -2.47 -6.94
C THR A 248 -65.61 -3.48 -7.89
N SER A 249 -64.32 -3.36 -8.20
CA SER A 249 -63.62 -4.34 -9.03
C SER A 249 -63.52 -5.68 -8.31
N SER A 250 -63.72 -6.78 -9.03
CA SER A 250 -63.73 -8.13 -8.47
C SER A 250 -62.81 -9.05 -9.28
N ALA A 251 -61.83 -9.66 -8.62
CA ALA A 251 -60.97 -10.70 -9.18
C ALA A 251 -61.38 -12.07 -8.60
N THR A 252 -61.83 -12.97 -9.48
CA THR A 252 -62.38 -14.28 -9.11
C THR A 252 -61.52 -15.46 -9.57
N ALA A 253 -60.47 -15.21 -10.36
CA ALA A 253 -59.52 -16.21 -10.85
C ALA A 253 -58.09 -15.87 -10.40
N ALA A 254 -57.27 -16.88 -10.16
CA ALA A 254 -55.86 -16.74 -9.79
C ALA A 254 -55.02 -16.15 -10.94
N ASN A 255 -53.93 -15.44 -10.61
CA ASN A 255 -53.02 -14.79 -11.56
C ASN A 255 -53.70 -13.78 -12.52
N THR A 256 -54.67 -12.99 -12.05
CA THR A 256 -55.39 -12.02 -12.89
C THR A 256 -55.38 -10.59 -12.34
N VAL A 257 -55.41 -9.60 -13.25
CA VAL A 257 -55.65 -8.19 -12.90
C VAL A 257 -57.05 -7.82 -13.39
N SER A 258 -57.99 -7.66 -12.46
CA SER A 258 -59.37 -7.24 -12.74
C SER A 258 -59.53 -5.73 -12.55
N VAL A 259 -59.82 -5.04 -13.65
CA VAL A 259 -60.14 -3.59 -13.67
C VAL A 259 -61.65 -3.31 -13.60
N GLY A 260 -62.46 -4.31 -13.23
CA GLY A 260 -63.92 -4.22 -13.26
C GLY A 260 -64.60 -5.41 -12.58
N ASN A 261 -65.86 -5.66 -12.91
CA ASN A 261 -66.62 -6.82 -12.44
C ASN A 261 -67.58 -7.30 -13.56
N ALA A 262 -68.49 -8.24 -13.25
CA ALA A 262 -69.39 -8.84 -14.22
C ALA A 262 -70.30 -7.81 -14.95
N THR A 263 -70.73 -6.74 -14.28
CA THR A 263 -71.64 -5.72 -14.83
C THR A 263 -70.93 -4.43 -15.24
N LEU A 264 -69.80 -4.09 -14.60
CA LEU A 264 -69.01 -2.90 -14.88
C LEU A 264 -67.63 -3.26 -15.46
N LYS A 265 -67.49 -3.10 -16.79
CA LYS A 265 -66.22 -3.24 -17.52
C LYS A 265 -65.60 -1.86 -17.76
N ARG A 266 -64.29 -1.72 -17.60
CA ARG A 266 -63.57 -0.45 -17.81
C ARG A 266 -62.69 -0.50 -19.05
N LYS A 267 -62.59 0.63 -19.75
CA LYS A 267 -61.58 0.83 -20.81
C LYS A 267 -60.22 1.03 -20.14
N ILE A 268 -59.21 0.31 -20.60
CA ILE A 268 -57.81 0.63 -20.32
C ILE A 268 -57.37 1.60 -21.42
N VAL A 269 -56.97 2.81 -21.03
CA VAL A 269 -56.61 3.91 -21.94
C VAL A 269 -55.15 4.31 -21.73
N ASN A 270 -54.58 5.05 -22.67
CA ASN A 270 -53.16 5.45 -22.68
C ASN A 270 -52.17 4.26 -22.73
N VAL A 271 -52.60 3.14 -23.31
CA VAL A 271 -51.75 1.98 -23.61
C VAL A 271 -51.00 2.24 -24.92
N ALA A 272 -49.67 2.10 -24.92
CA ALA A 272 -48.85 2.16 -26.12
C ALA A 272 -49.02 0.91 -26.99
N ASP A 273 -48.68 0.99 -28.29
CA ASP A 273 -48.72 -0.17 -29.18
C ASP A 273 -47.74 -1.26 -28.70
N GLY A 274 -48.27 -2.42 -28.31
CA GLY A 274 -47.46 -3.55 -27.82
C GLY A 274 -46.60 -4.19 -28.91
N ALA A 275 -45.52 -4.87 -28.54
CA ALA A 275 -44.71 -5.61 -29.50
C ALA A 275 -45.54 -6.75 -30.12
N LEU A 276 -45.56 -6.85 -31.46
CA LEU A 276 -46.26 -7.92 -32.18
C LEU A 276 -45.27 -9.04 -32.53
N SER A 277 -45.18 -10.07 -31.69
CA SER A 277 -44.36 -11.26 -31.90
C SER A 277 -45.06 -12.51 -31.36
N ALA A 278 -44.60 -13.70 -31.76
CA ALA A 278 -45.19 -14.98 -31.36
C ALA A 278 -45.07 -15.29 -29.86
N THR A 279 -44.22 -14.56 -29.12
CA THR A 279 -44.00 -14.73 -27.67
C THR A 279 -44.33 -13.46 -26.88
N SER A 280 -44.95 -12.46 -27.50
CA SER A 280 -45.31 -11.21 -26.82
C SER A 280 -46.44 -11.40 -25.83
N THR A 281 -46.30 -10.79 -24.66
CA THR A 281 -47.32 -10.71 -23.61
C THR A 281 -47.90 -9.31 -23.46
N ASP A 282 -47.61 -8.41 -24.41
CA ASP A 282 -48.07 -7.02 -24.37
C ASP A 282 -49.55 -6.88 -24.70
N ALA A 283 -50.20 -5.86 -24.13
CA ALA A 283 -51.58 -5.52 -24.46
C ALA A 283 -51.68 -4.90 -25.87
N VAL A 284 -52.50 -5.49 -26.74
CA VAL A 284 -52.75 -4.99 -28.10
C VAL A 284 -53.71 -3.80 -28.07
N THR A 285 -53.34 -2.70 -28.71
CA THR A 285 -54.21 -1.50 -28.79
C THR A 285 -55.30 -1.65 -29.85
N GLY A 286 -56.38 -0.86 -29.71
CA GLY A 286 -57.42 -0.78 -30.74
C GLY A 286 -56.91 -0.34 -32.11
N LYS A 287 -55.82 0.45 -32.16
CA LYS A 287 -55.13 0.84 -33.40
C LYS A 287 -54.50 -0.37 -34.09
N GLN A 288 -53.75 -1.19 -33.34
CA GLN A 288 -53.12 -2.40 -33.88
C GLN A 288 -54.16 -3.41 -34.39
N LEU A 289 -55.23 -3.64 -33.64
CA LEU A 289 -56.33 -4.49 -34.07
C LEU A 289 -57.04 -3.93 -35.32
N HIS A 290 -57.21 -2.61 -35.42
CA HIS A 290 -57.77 -1.98 -36.61
C HIS A 290 -56.88 -2.16 -37.85
N THR A 291 -55.55 -2.05 -37.72
CA THR A 291 -54.60 -2.37 -38.81
C THR A 291 -54.75 -3.82 -39.26
N THR A 292 -54.83 -4.77 -38.33
CA THR A 292 -55.07 -6.19 -38.64
C THR A 292 -56.41 -6.39 -39.36
N ASN A 293 -57.50 -5.79 -38.87
CA ASN A 293 -58.82 -5.91 -39.49
C ASN A 293 -58.88 -5.30 -40.91
N THR A 294 -58.17 -4.20 -41.15
CA THR A 294 -58.01 -3.62 -42.49
C THR A 294 -57.26 -4.58 -43.42
N ASN A 295 -56.19 -5.22 -42.95
CA ASN A 295 -55.46 -6.23 -43.73
C ASN A 295 -56.31 -7.49 -44.01
N VAL A 296 -57.11 -7.95 -43.04
CA VAL A 296 -58.07 -9.06 -43.21
C VAL A 296 -59.15 -8.69 -44.23
N THR A 297 -59.66 -7.46 -44.19
CA THR A 297 -60.66 -6.96 -45.15
C THR A 297 -60.08 -6.89 -46.56
N ALA A 298 -58.85 -6.40 -46.72
CA ALA A 298 -58.13 -6.39 -47.99
C ALA A 298 -57.86 -7.82 -48.53
N ALA A 299 -57.49 -8.76 -47.65
CA ALA A 299 -57.33 -10.17 -48.00
C ALA A 299 -58.66 -10.80 -48.44
N SER A 300 -59.76 -10.53 -47.73
CA SER A 300 -61.11 -10.99 -48.08
C SER A 300 -61.55 -10.45 -49.44
N ASN A 301 -61.38 -9.14 -49.70
CA ASN A 301 -61.72 -8.54 -50.99
C ASN A 301 -60.89 -9.14 -52.14
N LYS A 302 -59.62 -9.46 -51.89
CA LYS A 302 -58.75 -10.14 -52.86
C LYS A 302 -59.18 -11.59 -53.10
N ALA A 303 -59.63 -12.30 -52.06
CA ALA A 303 -60.19 -13.65 -52.18
C ALA A 303 -61.51 -13.64 -52.97
N THR A 304 -62.41 -12.69 -52.71
CA THR A 304 -63.65 -12.52 -53.49
C THR A 304 -63.35 -12.18 -54.95
N ALA A 305 -62.39 -11.29 -55.23
CA ALA A 305 -61.98 -10.99 -56.61
C ALA A 305 -61.39 -12.21 -57.34
N ALA A 306 -60.60 -13.04 -56.63
CA ALA A 306 -60.12 -14.31 -57.16
C ALA A 306 -61.26 -15.32 -57.39
N GLN A 307 -62.24 -15.40 -56.49
CA GLN A 307 -63.44 -16.24 -56.65
C GLN A 307 -64.28 -15.79 -57.85
N THR A 308 -64.51 -14.49 -58.04
CA THR A 308 -65.21 -13.94 -59.21
C THR A 308 -64.45 -14.26 -60.50
N THR A 309 -63.12 -14.15 -60.50
CA THR A 309 -62.27 -14.48 -61.65
C THR A 309 -62.32 -15.98 -61.96
N ALA A 310 -62.24 -16.84 -60.94
CA ALA A 310 -62.38 -18.30 -61.08
C ALA A 310 -63.78 -18.71 -61.55
N THR A 311 -64.84 -18.02 -61.09
CA THR A 311 -66.22 -18.26 -61.53
C THR A 311 -66.44 -17.81 -62.97
N ALA A 312 -65.84 -16.68 -63.38
CA ALA A 312 -65.83 -16.25 -64.78
C ALA A 312 -65.06 -17.23 -65.68
N ALA A 313 -63.90 -17.74 -65.21
CA ALA A 313 -63.14 -18.78 -65.91
C ALA A 313 -63.91 -20.11 -66.01
N ALA A 314 -64.59 -20.53 -64.95
CA ALA A 314 -65.46 -21.71 -64.95
C ALA A 314 -66.68 -21.53 -65.87
N THR A 315 -67.24 -20.32 -65.96
CA THR A 315 -68.34 -20.00 -66.87
C THR A 315 -67.86 -20.00 -68.32
N ALA A 316 -66.65 -19.48 -68.59
CA ALA A 316 -66.01 -19.56 -69.89
C ALA A 316 -65.66 -21.01 -70.28
N ALA A 317 -65.22 -21.84 -69.32
CA ALA A 317 -64.98 -23.26 -69.52
C ALA A 317 -66.27 -24.04 -69.81
N ASN A 318 -67.36 -23.77 -69.08
CA ASN A 318 -68.68 -24.38 -69.34
C ASN A 318 -69.26 -23.93 -70.70
N LYS A 319 -68.99 -22.69 -71.12
CA LYS A 319 -69.33 -22.17 -72.45
C LYS A 319 -68.48 -22.81 -73.56
N ALA A 320 -67.20 -23.11 -73.27
CA ALA A 320 -66.35 -23.89 -74.15
C ALA A 320 -66.78 -25.36 -74.23
N GLN A 321 -67.22 -25.96 -73.12
CA GLN A 321 -67.74 -27.33 -73.05
C GLN A 321 -69.03 -27.47 -73.85
N THR A 322 -70.03 -26.62 -73.63
CA THR A 322 -71.27 -26.61 -74.42
C THR A 322 -71.04 -26.28 -75.90
N GLY A 323 -70.03 -25.46 -76.22
CA GLY A 323 -69.52 -25.29 -77.58
C GLY A 323 -68.87 -26.56 -78.16
N ALA A 324 -68.13 -27.31 -77.35
CA ALA A 324 -67.53 -28.59 -77.72
C ALA A 324 -68.57 -29.70 -77.90
N ASP A 325 -69.66 -29.71 -77.11
CA ASP A 325 -70.75 -30.68 -77.23
C ASP A 325 -71.57 -30.43 -78.52
N LEU A 326 -71.83 -29.16 -78.85
CA LEU A 326 -72.43 -28.75 -80.12
C LEU A 326 -71.50 -29.04 -81.32
N ALA A 327 -70.20 -28.80 -81.17
CA ALA A 327 -69.19 -29.16 -82.17
C ALA A 327 -69.08 -30.68 -82.34
N THR A 328 -69.23 -31.48 -81.27
CA THR A 328 -69.22 -32.95 -81.31
C THR A 328 -70.46 -33.49 -82.03
N THR A 329 -71.63 -32.90 -81.79
CA THR A 329 -72.87 -33.25 -82.51
C THR A 329 -72.75 -32.91 -84.01
N THR A 330 -72.16 -31.76 -84.33
CA THR A 330 -71.89 -31.33 -85.71
C THR A 330 -70.83 -32.21 -86.39
N ALA A 331 -69.77 -32.57 -85.66
CA ALA A 331 -68.70 -33.45 -86.13
C ALA A 331 -69.18 -34.88 -86.39
N ASN A 332 -70.04 -35.44 -85.52
CA ASN A 332 -70.65 -36.75 -85.75
C ASN A 332 -71.53 -36.77 -87.02
N THR A 333 -72.18 -35.64 -87.33
CA THR A 333 -72.96 -35.47 -88.57
C THR A 333 -72.07 -35.27 -89.81
N ALA A 334 -70.89 -34.67 -89.66
CA ALA A 334 -69.90 -34.49 -90.73
C ALA A 334 -69.05 -35.75 -90.99
N LEU A 335 -68.74 -36.53 -89.95
CA LEU A 335 -67.93 -37.76 -90.05
C LEU A 335 -68.62 -38.84 -90.88
N ALA A 336 -69.96 -38.87 -90.89
CA ALA A 336 -70.76 -39.71 -91.78
C ALA A 336 -70.63 -39.34 -93.28
N LYS A 337 -70.05 -38.18 -93.63
CA LYS A 337 -69.85 -37.71 -95.02
C LYS A 337 -68.40 -37.75 -95.51
N LEU A 338 -67.42 -38.13 -94.69
CA LEU A 338 -66.00 -38.00 -95.01
C LEU A 338 -65.22 -39.34 -95.06
N ALA A 339 -65.91 -40.43 -95.35
CA ALA A 339 -65.38 -41.80 -95.34
C ALA A 339 -64.54 -42.20 -96.59
N SER A 340 -64.01 -41.26 -97.37
CA SER A 340 -63.27 -41.54 -98.62
C SER A 340 -61.93 -40.82 -98.76
N THR A 341 -61.10 -40.89 -97.71
CA THR A 341 -59.60 -40.87 -97.75
C THR A 341 -58.82 -39.73 -98.42
N LYS A 342 -59.43 -38.71 -99.04
CA LYS A 342 -58.76 -37.48 -99.51
C LYS A 342 -59.72 -36.29 -99.42
N VAL A 343 -59.17 -35.10 -99.18
CA VAL A 343 -59.91 -33.83 -99.25
C VAL A 343 -59.12 -32.86 -100.11
N GLU A 344 -59.69 -32.42 -101.23
CA GLU A 344 -59.10 -31.46 -102.16
C GLU A 344 -60.14 -30.34 -102.40
N LEU A 345 -59.86 -29.11 -101.94
CA LEU A 345 -60.83 -28.00 -101.98
C LEU A 345 -60.15 -26.68 -102.33
N GLY A 346 -60.08 -26.36 -103.63
CA GLY A 346 -59.50 -25.13 -104.16
C GLY A 346 -58.94 -25.35 -105.57
N GLU A 347 -58.79 -24.28 -106.35
CA GLU A 347 -58.24 -24.39 -107.70
C GLU A 347 -56.78 -24.88 -107.65
N GLY A 348 -56.49 -26.03 -108.27
CA GLY A 348 -55.16 -26.64 -108.22
C GLY A 348 -54.76 -27.19 -106.85
N ALA A 349 -55.69 -27.38 -105.91
CA ALA A 349 -55.42 -28.10 -104.66
C ALA A 349 -55.13 -29.58 -104.95
N ALA A 350 -54.08 -30.14 -104.33
CA ALA A 350 -53.60 -31.50 -104.60
C ALA A 350 -53.23 -32.24 -103.30
N ALA A 351 -54.05 -33.20 -102.91
CA ALA A 351 -53.82 -34.14 -101.83
C ALA A 351 -53.27 -35.45 -102.40
N THR A 352 -52.10 -35.41 -103.04
CA THR A 352 -51.53 -36.59 -103.71
C THR A 352 -51.22 -37.73 -102.71
N GLY A 353 -50.91 -37.38 -101.46
CA GLY A 353 -50.72 -38.32 -100.35
C GLY A 353 -51.95 -39.17 -99.98
N THR A 354 -51.71 -40.31 -99.32
CA THR A 354 -52.81 -41.12 -98.77
C THR A 354 -53.32 -40.48 -97.47
N ARG A 355 -54.64 -40.27 -97.35
CA ARG A 355 -55.25 -39.50 -96.24
C ARG A 355 -54.79 -38.04 -96.20
N GLY A 356 -54.48 -37.46 -97.36
CA GLY A 356 -54.11 -36.06 -97.49
C GLY A 356 -55.33 -35.11 -97.47
N THR A 357 -55.12 -33.92 -96.93
CA THR A 357 -56.10 -32.81 -96.92
C THR A 357 -55.44 -31.56 -97.50
N ALA A 358 -55.79 -31.18 -98.72
CA ALA A 358 -55.34 -29.96 -99.40
C ALA A 358 -56.53 -29.00 -99.59
N ILE A 359 -56.49 -27.83 -98.96
CA ILE A 359 -57.58 -26.85 -98.99
C ILE A 359 -56.98 -25.46 -99.25
N GLY A 360 -57.39 -24.81 -100.34
CA GLY A 360 -56.87 -23.53 -100.83
C GLY A 360 -56.21 -23.64 -102.20
N THR A 361 -56.18 -22.53 -102.96
CA THR A 361 -55.64 -22.48 -104.32
C THR A 361 -54.16 -22.90 -104.35
N ARG A 362 -53.81 -23.86 -105.22
CA ARG A 362 -52.46 -24.46 -105.33
C ARG A 362 -51.90 -25.07 -104.03
N SER A 363 -52.75 -25.40 -103.06
CA SER A 363 -52.33 -26.13 -101.85
C SER A 363 -51.91 -27.57 -102.18
N ALA A 364 -50.88 -28.10 -101.51
CA ALA A 364 -50.27 -29.38 -101.86
C ALA A 364 -49.99 -30.26 -100.62
N ALA A 365 -50.93 -31.12 -100.25
CA ALA A 365 -50.74 -32.19 -99.27
C ALA A 365 -50.11 -33.42 -99.96
N SER A 366 -48.81 -33.28 -100.22
CA SER A 366 -48.02 -34.18 -101.06
C SER A 366 -47.20 -35.23 -100.30
N GLY A 367 -47.15 -35.13 -98.97
CA GLY A 367 -46.56 -36.14 -98.09
C GLY A 367 -47.26 -37.50 -98.19
N ARG A 368 -46.50 -38.60 -98.20
CA ARG A 368 -46.99 -39.96 -98.48
C ARG A 368 -48.17 -40.40 -97.59
N LEU A 369 -48.21 -40.01 -96.31
CA LEU A 369 -49.28 -40.34 -95.36
C LEU A 369 -49.73 -39.12 -94.52
N ASN A 370 -51.04 -38.93 -94.37
CA ASN A 370 -51.68 -37.98 -93.42
C ASN A 370 -51.23 -36.50 -93.55
N ALA A 371 -50.81 -36.05 -94.73
CA ALA A 371 -50.38 -34.66 -94.92
C ALA A 371 -51.57 -33.68 -94.90
N ILE A 372 -51.42 -32.51 -94.26
CA ILE A 372 -52.45 -31.46 -94.21
C ILE A 372 -51.86 -30.16 -94.74
N ALA A 373 -52.42 -29.61 -95.81
CA ALA A 373 -52.08 -28.33 -96.41
C ALA A 373 -53.33 -27.44 -96.48
N LEU A 374 -53.36 -26.32 -95.74
CA LEU A 374 -54.53 -25.43 -95.62
C LEU A 374 -54.11 -23.97 -95.84
N GLY A 375 -54.43 -23.41 -97.00
CA GLY A 375 -54.11 -22.05 -97.42
C GLY A 375 -53.60 -21.99 -98.86
N THR A 376 -53.69 -20.82 -99.50
CA THR A 376 -53.12 -20.61 -100.84
C THR A 376 -51.62 -20.91 -100.84
N ASP A 377 -51.15 -21.77 -101.73
CA ASP A 377 -49.74 -22.24 -101.78
C ASP A 377 -49.21 -22.89 -100.48
N ALA A 378 -50.10 -23.37 -99.60
CA ALA A 378 -49.68 -24.19 -98.46
C ALA A 378 -49.16 -25.55 -98.98
N LYS A 379 -47.98 -25.98 -98.54
CA LYS A 379 -47.34 -27.24 -98.98
C LYS A 379 -46.92 -28.09 -97.79
N ALA A 380 -47.51 -29.28 -97.68
CA ALA A 380 -47.13 -30.29 -96.71
C ALA A 380 -46.59 -31.52 -97.46
N SER A 381 -45.26 -31.64 -97.54
CA SER A 381 -44.57 -32.62 -98.41
C SER A 381 -43.72 -33.64 -97.68
N GLY A 382 -43.68 -33.63 -96.34
CA GLY A 382 -42.99 -34.65 -95.55
C GLY A 382 -43.68 -36.02 -95.59
N ASP A 383 -42.91 -37.12 -95.63
CA ASP A 383 -43.46 -38.47 -95.89
C ASP A 383 -44.54 -38.95 -94.91
N ALA A 384 -44.58 -38.39 -93.69
CA ALA A 384 -45.53 -38.80 -92.66
C ALA A 384 -46.01 -37.58 -91.85
N SER A 385 -47.32 -37.38 -91.83
CA SER A 385 -48.06 -36.49 -90.92
C SER A 385 -47.53 -35.04 -90.86
N SER A 386 -47.05 -34.50 -91.98
CA SER A 386 -46.66 -33.09 -92.10
C SER A 386 -47.89 -32.17 -92.19
N VAL A 387 -47.85 -31.02 -91.52
CA VAL A 387 -48.96 -30.06 -91.43
C VAL A 387 -48.47 -28.67 -91.83
N ALA A 388 -49.06 -28.08 -92.88
CA ALA A 388 -48.82 -26.72 -93.35
C ALA A 388 -50.14 -25.94 -93.35
N ILE A 389 -50.28 -24.91 -92.52
CA ILE A 389 -51.50 -24.12 -92.36
C ILE A 389 -51.16 -22.63 -92.46
N GLY A 390 -51.72 -21.93 -93.44
CA GLY A 390 -51.42 -20.54 -93.77
C GLY A 390 -50.92 -20.39 -95.21
N THR A 391 -51.08 -19.20 -95.79
CA THR A 391 -50.66 -18.94 -97.17
C THR A 391 -49.14 -19.04 -97.31
N GLU A 392 -48.65 -19.69 -98.37
CA GLU A 392 -47.23 -20.01 -98.60
C GLU A 392 -46.55 -20.78 -97.43
N SER A 393 -47.31 -21.44 -96.55
CA SER A 393 -46.73 -22.26 -95.48
C SER A 393 -46.10 -23.55 -96.03
N HIS A 394 -44.96 -23.97 -95.48
CA HIS A 394 -44.16 -25.09 -95.99
C HIS A 394 -43.75 -26.05 -94.87
N ALA A 395 -44.26 -27.28 -94.89
CA ALA A 395 -43.85 -28.37 -94.01
C ALA A 395 -43.19 -29.46 -94.86
N ASP A 396 -41.89 -29.31 -95.09
CA ASP A 396 -41.16 -30.05 -96.15
C ASP A 396 -40.68 -31.44 -95.70
N HIS A 397 -40.76 -31.78 -94.40
CA HIS A 397 -40.13 -32.97 -93.80
C HIS A 397 -41.08 -33.77 -92.90
N GLN A 398 -40.70 -35.00 -92.53
CA GLN A 398 -41.53 -35.88 -91.70
C GLN A 398 -41.88 -35.22 -90.35
N TYR A 399 -43.14 -35.37 -89.93
CA TYR A 399 -43.72 -34.77 -88.71
C TYR A 399 -43.54 -33.25 -88.59
N ALA A 400 -43.26 -32.54 -89.69
CA ALA A 400 -43.10 -31.10 -89.71
C ALA A 400 -44.44 -30.37 -89.51
N VAL A 401 -44.47 -29.33 -88.68
CA VAL A 401 -45.67 -28.51 -88.41
C VAL A 401 -45.39 -27.04 -88.67
N ALA A 402 -45.83 -26.51 -89.81
CA ALA A 402 -45.74 -25.11 -90.20
C ALA A 402 -47.12 -24.43 -90.08
N ILE A 403 -47.29 -23.45 -89.20
CA ILE A 403 -48.57 -22.75 -88.99
C ILE A 403 -48.36 -21.23 -89.00
N GLY A 404 -48.73 -20.58 -90.09
CA GLY A 404 -48.64 -19.14 -90.31
C GLY A 404 -48.33 -18.78 -91.77
N HIS A 405 -48.63 -17.55 -92.17
CA HIS A 405 -48.25 -17.01 -93.47
C HIS A 405 -46.72 -17.12 -93.65
N ARG A 406 -46.27 -17.82 -94.69
CA ARG A 406 -44.84 -18.11 -94.97
C ARG A 406 -44.08 -18.82 -93.84
N ALA A 407 -44.78 -19.49 -92.91
CA ALA A 407 -44.13 -20.36 -91.93
C ALA A 407 -43.46 -21.54 -92.65
N LYS A 408 -42.20 -21.86 -92.33
CA LYS A 408 -41.42 -22.88 -93.02
C LYS A 408 -40.71 -23.82 -92.06
N VAL A 409 -40.83 -25.13 -92.32
CA VAL A 409 -40.12 -26.19 -91.62
C VAL A 409 -39.37 -27.04 -92.63
N THR A 410 -38.04 -27.07 -92.51
CA THR A 410 -37.14 -27.93 -93.31
C THR A 410 -36.37 -28.94 -92.46
N GLY A 411 -36.70 -29.06 -91.17
CA GLY A 411 -36.15 -30.08 -90.29
C GLY A 411 -37.15 -31.20 -90.03
N ASN A 412 -36.64 -32.42 -89.83
CA ASN A 412 -37.45 -33.56 -89.37
C ASN A 412 -37.96 -33.31 -87.94
N THR A 413 -39.20 -33.70 -87.63
CA THR A 413 -39.84 -33.54 -86.30
C THR A 413 -39.86 -32.10 -85.75
N SER A 414 -39.89 -31.10 -86.63
CA SER A 414 -39.77 -29.68 -86.28
C SER A 414 -41.10 -28.92 -86.41
N THR A 415 -41.27 -27.87 -85.61
CA THR A 415 -42.48 -27.03 -85.52
C THR A 415 -42.11 -25.55 -85.73
N ALA A 416 -42.81 -24.86 -86.63
CA ALA A 416 -42.73 -23.42 -86.86
C ALA A 416 -44.13 -22.78 -86.80
N ILE A 417 -44.41 -21.92 -85.83
CA ILE A 417 -45.72 -21.28 -85.63
C ILE A 417 -45.58 -19.76 -85.59
N GLY A 418 -46.09 -19.06 -86.61
CA GLY A 418 -46.07 -17.61 -86.74
C GLY A 418 -45.78 -17.15 -88.18
N TYR A 419 -46.10 -15.89 -88.48
CA TYR A 419 -45.74 -15.25 -89.76
C TYR A 419 -44.22 -15.35 -89.97
N GLU A 420 -43.77 -15.95 -91.08
CA GLU A 420 -42.35 -16.20 -91.41
C GLU A 420 -41.53 -16.92 -90.31
N ALA A 421 -42.16 -17.74 -89.45
CA ALA A 421 -41.42 -18.60 -88.53
C ALA A 421 -40.64 -19.69 -89.32
N LEU A 422 -39.39 -19.94 -88.97
CA LEU A 422 -38.49 -20.87 -89.64
C LEU A 422 -37.91 -21.91 -88.67
N ALA A 423 -38.13 -23.20 -88.93
CA ALA A 423 -37.50 -24.30 -88.21
C ALA A 423 -36.72 -25.20 -89.18
N SER A 424 -35.41 -24.96 -89.32
CA SER A 424 -34.57 -25.62 -90.34
C SER A 424 -33.66 -26.73 -89.80
N GLY A 425 -33.37 -26.77 -88.50
CA GLY A 425 -32.73 -27.92 -87.84
C GLY A 425 -33.75 -29.01 -87.47
N ALA A 426 -33.28 -30.22 -87.18
CA ALA A 426 -34.12 -31.33 -86.73
C ALA A 426 -34.57 -31.16 -85.26
N GLY A 427 -35.81 -31.53 -84.94
CA GLY A 427 -36.36 -31.46 -83.57
C GLY A 427 -36.53 -30.03 -83.02
N VAL A 428 -36.72 -29.04 -83.90
CA VAL A 428 -36.75 -27.61 -83.57
C VAL A 428 -38.16 -27.12 -83.26
N THR A 429 -38.30 -26.22 -82.29
CA THR A 429 -39.55 -25.50 -82.00
C THR A 429 -39.38 -23.99 -82.15
N ALA A 430 -39.88 -23.40 -83.23
CA ALA A 430 -39.88 -21.95 -83.47
C ALA A 430 -41.30 -21.39 -83.35
N ILE A 431 -41.58 -20.53 -82.36
CA ILE A 431 -42.92 -20.00 -82.09
C ILE A 431 -42.85 -18.47 -81.94
N GLY A 432 -43.47 -17.74 -82.86
CA GLY A 432 -43.49 -16.29 -82.93
C GLY A 432 -43.23 -15.77 -84.35
N ARG A 433 -43.64 -14.53 -84.64
CA ARG A 433 -43.36 -13.90 -85.94
C ARG A 433 -41.86 -13.84 -86.19
N SER A 434 -41.41 -14.39 -87.31
CA SER A 434 -39.99 -14.46 -87.71
C SER A 434 -39.08 -15.15 -86.67
N ALA A 435 -39.65 -16.01 -85.81
CA ALA A 435 -38.87 -16.87 -84.92
C ALA A 435 -38.09 -17.90 -85.76
N THR A 436 -36.80 -18.09 -85.47
CA THR A 436 -35.90 -18.91 -86.27
C THR A 436 -35.13 -19.91 -85.39
N GLY A 437 -35.34 -21.20 -85.60
CA GLY A 437 -34.49 -22.26 -85.06
C GLY A 437 -33.72 -22.95 -86.18
N SER A 438 -32.39 -22.81 -86.20
CA SER A 438 -31.56 -23.26 -87.34
C SER A 438 -30.61 -24.42 -87.04
N ALA A 439 -30.40 -24.76 -85.78
CA ALA A 439 -29.62 -25.91 -85.35
C ALA A 439 -30.52 -26.94 -84.66
N ASP A 440 -30.07 -28.19 -84.59
CA ASP A 440 -30.86 -29.29 -84.07
C ASP A 440 -31.24 -29.11 -82.59
N TYR A 441 -32.43 -29.61 -82.23
CA TYR A 441 -33.03 -29.57 -80.89
C TYR A 441 -33.18 -28.16 -80.28
N THR A 442 -33.26 -27.13 -81.11
CA THR A 442 -33.40 -25.73 -80.63
C THR A 442 -34.84 -25.32 -80.33
N VAL A 443 -35.01 -24.37 -79.41
CA VAL A 443 -36.30 -23.72 -79.13
C VAL A 443 -36.16 -22.21 -79.28
N ALA A 444 -36.94 -21.59 -80.17
CA ALA A 444 -36.98 -20.15 -80.38
C ALA A 444 -38.41 -19.64 -80.10
N LEU A 445 -38.65 -19.10 -78.89
CA LEU A 445 -39.98 -18.68 -78.43
C LEU A 445 -40.06 -17.16 -78.28
N GLY A 446 -40.61 -16.49 -79.29
CA GLY A 446 -40.83 -15.05 -79.31
C GLY A 446 -40.68 -14.45 -80.72
N HIS A 447 -41.26 -13.27 -80.94
CA HIS A 447 -41.07 -12.52 -82.18
C HIS A 447 -39.56 -12.22 -82.40
N ASN A 448 -38.99 -12.56 -83.56
CA ASN A 448 -37.55 -12.47 -83.86
C ASN A 448 -36.63 -13.27 -82.89
N ALA A 449 -37.14 -14.25 -82.14
CA ALA A 449 -36.27 -15.14 -81.37
C ALA A 449 -35.42 -16.00 -82.32
N LYS A 450 -34.11 -16.13 -82.10
CA LYS A 450 -33.20 -16.88 -82.96
C LYS A 450 -32.34 -17.86 -82.17
N ALA A 451 -32.54 -19.15 -82.36
CA ALA A 451 -31.71 -20.21 -81.78
C ALA A 451 -30.90 -20.91 -82.89
N SER A 452 -29.56 -20.85 -82.79
CA SER A 452 -28.66 -21.37 -83.83
C SER A 452 -27.43 -22.12 -83.27
N GLY A 453 -27.31 -22.28 -81.96
CA GLY A 453 -26.45 -23.29 -81.35
C GLY A 453 -27.24 -24.58 -81.11
N ALA A 454 -26.64 -25.76 -81.29
CA ALA A 454 -27.34 -27.03 -81.08
C ALA A 454 -27.88 -27.16 -79.64
N SER A 455 -29.10 -27.67 -79.46
CA SER A 455 -29.80 -27.77 -78.17
C SER A 455 -29.92 -26.44 -77.39
N ALA A 456 -29.94 -25.30 -78.09
CA ALA A 456 -30.06 -23.98 -77.46
C ALA A 456 -31.50 -23.44 -77.44
N ILE A 457 -31.82 -22.66 -76.42
CA ILE A 457 -33.15 -22.06 -76.18
C ILE A 457 -33.04 -20.53 -76.22
N ALA A 458 -33.71 -19.88 -77.18
CA ALA A 458 -33.90 -18.44 -77.25
C ALA A 458 -35.31 -18.07 -76.76
N LEU A 459 -35.41 -17.47 -75.58
CA LEU A 459 -36.68 -17.15 -74.91
C LEU A 459 -36.94 -15.63 -74.87
N GLY A 460 -38.02 -15.20 -75.49
CA GLY A 460 -38.46 -13.80 -75.57
C GLY A 460 -38.20 -13.11 -76.91
N HIS A 461 -38.82 -11.93 -77.09
CA HIS A 461 -38.69 -11.13 -78.31
C HIS A 461 -37.22 -10.75 -78.61
N GLY A 462 -36.74 -11.03 -79.82
CA GLY A 462 -35.38 -10.69 -80.24
C GLY A 462 -34.26 -11.38 -79.45
N SER A 463 -34.57 -12.43 -78.68
CA SER A 463 -33.57 -13.21 -77.96
C SER A 463 -32.76 -14.05 -78.93
N VAL A 464 -31.45 -14.17 -78.69
CA VAL A 464 -30.51 -14.88 -79.58
C VAL A 464 -29.70 -15.89 -78.77
N ALA A 465 -29.73 -17.16 -79.17
CA ALA A 465 -28.98 -18.26 -78.57
C ALA A 465 -28.08 -18.93 -79.62
N THR A 466 -26.84 -18.46 -79.73
CA THR A 466 -25.85 -18.97 -80.71
C THR A 466 -24.93 -20.07 -80.17
N VAL A 467 -24.82 -20.22 -78.85
CA VAL A 467 -23.94 -21.20 -78.20
C VAL A 467 -24.73 -22.47 -77.90
N ALA A 468 -24.16 -23.63 -78.20
CA ALA A 468 -24.80 -24.92 -77.95
C ALA A 468 -25.05 -25.15 -76.44
N ASN A 469 -26.12 -25.87 -76.11
CA ASN A 469 -26.53 -26.18 -74.72
C ASN A 469 -26.74 -24.93 -73.83
N THR A 470 -27.28 -23.83 -74.35
CA THR A 470 -27.53 -22.60 -73.57
C THR A 470 -28.99 -22.15 -73.60
N VAL A 471 -29.41 -21.46 -72.54
CA VAL A 471 -30.69 -20.72 -72.48
C VAL A 471 -30.40 -19.23 -72.50
N SER A 472 -30.80 -18.54 -73.57
CA SER A 472 -30.67 -17.10 -73.72
C SER A 472 -32.02 -16.41 -73.60
N VAL A 473 -32.13 -15.50 -72.63
CA VAL A 473 -33.32 -14.65 -72.41
C VAL A 473 -33.19 -13.27 -73.09
N GLY A 474 -32.20 -13.07 -73.96
CA GLY A 474 -31.91 -11.78 -74.57
C GLY A 474 -30.91 -11.84 -75.73
N SER A 475 -30.31 -10.71 -76.06
CA SER A 475 -29.24 -10.59 -77.05
C SER A 475 -28.13 -9.68 -76.52
N ALA A 476 -27.02 -9.56 -77.26
CA ALA A 476 -25.90 -8.69 -76.89
C ALA A 476 -26.33 -7.20 -76.71
N SER A 477 -27.32 -6.73 -77.48
CA SER A 477 -27.87 -5.37 -77.38
C SER A 477 -29.15 -5.28 -76.53
N GLN A 478 -29.82 -6.41 -76.24
CA GLN A 478 -31.05 -6.45 -75.46
C GLN A 478 -30.98 -7.52 -74.37
N GLN A 479 -30.30 -7.19 -73.27
CA GLN A 479 -30.29 -8.00 -72.05
C GLN A 479 -31.61 -7.83 -71.28
N ARG A 480 -31.92 -8.79 -70.39
CA ARG A 480 -33.12 -8.77 -69.54
C ARG A 480 -32.78 -9.07 -68.09
N LYS A 481 -33.50 -8.43 -67.16
CA LYS A 481 -33.42 -8.75 -65.73
C LYS A 481 -34.24 -10.02 -65.48
N ILE A 482 -33.62 -11.05 -64.91
CA ILE A 482 -34.32 -12.22 -64.38
C ILE A 482 -34.69 -11.89 -62.92
N VAL A 483 -35.99 -11.79 -62.65
CA VAL A 483 -36.54 -11.44 -61.32
C VAL A 483 -37.34 -12.60 -60.75
N ASN A 484 -37.59 -12.59 -59.44
CA ASN A 484 -38.26 -13.67 -58.69
C ASN A 484 -37.49 -15.01 -58.70
N VAL A 485 -36.17 -14.97 -58.84
CA VAL A 485 -35.27 -16.11 -58.59
C VAL A 485 -35.07 -16.22 -57.07
N ALA A 486 -35.20 -17.44 -56.51
CA ALA A 486 -34.90 -17.70 -55.11
C ALA A 486 -33.38 -17.62 -54.85
N ASP A 487 -32.99 -17.39 -53.60
CA ASP A 487 -31.58 -17.43 -53.18
C ASP A 487 -31.02 -18.85 -53.36
N GLY A 488 -30.07 -19.02 -54.28
CA GLY A 488 -29.51 -20.33 -54.61
C GLY A 488 -28.60 -20.89 -53.51
N VAL A 489 -28.44 -22.21 -53.43
CA VAL A 489 -27.58 -22.84 -52.41
C VAL A 489 -26.12 -22.51 -52.66
N LEU A 490 -25.46 -21.79 -51.74
CA LEU A 490 -24.02 -21.53 -51.80
C LEU A 490 -23.24 -22.73 -51.24
N SER A 491 -22.94 -23.70 -52.11
CA SER A 491 -22.04 -24.83 -51.82
C SER A 491 -21.07 -25.06 -52.98
N ALA A 492 -19.96 -25.76 -52.73
CA ALA A 492 -18.92 -26.01 -53.74
C ALA A 492 -19.38 -26.90 -54.93
N ALA A 493 -20.51 -27.62 -54.78
CA ALA A 493 -21.11 -28.45 -55.82
C ALA A 493 -22.36 -27.81 -56.46
N SER A 494 -22.72 -26.57 -56.08
CA SER A 494 -23.92 -25.91 -56.57
C SER A 494 -23.79 -25.45 -58.01
N THR A 495 -24.81 -25.72 -58.81
CA THR A 495 -24.98 -25.20 -60.18
C THR A 495 -26.15 -24.21 -60.28
N GLU A 496 -26.58 -23.65 -59.15
CA GLU A 496 -27.75 -22.76 -59.07
C GLU A 496 -27.40 -21.30 -59.41
N ALA A 497 -28.40 -20.52 -59.83
CA ALA A 497 -28.23 -19.10 -60.10
C ALA A 497 -28.16 -18.29 -58.80
N VAL A 498 -27.05 -17.57 -58.60
CA VAL A 498 -26.82 -16.72 -57.42
C VAL A 498 -27.57 -15.39 -57.58
N THR A 499 -28.32 -14.96 -56.55
CA THR A 499 -29.06 -13.69 -56.60
C THR A 499 -28.18 -12.49 -56.26
N GLY A 500 -28.58 -11.29 -56.71
CA GLY A 500 -27.89 -10.05 -56.34
C GLY A 500 -27.84 -9.79 -54.82
N LYS A 501 -28.78 -10.33 -54.05
CA LYS A 501 -28.78 -10.27 -52.58
C LYS A 501 -27.61 -11.07 -51.99
N GLN A 502 -27.34 -12.25 -52.55
CA GLN A 502 -26.25 -13.13 -52.10
C GLN A 502 -24.87 -12.60 -52.51
N LEU A 503 -24.77 -12.02 -53.70
CA LEU A 503 -23.57 -11.30 -54.12
C LEU A 503 -23.30 -10.09 -53.22
N HIS A 504 -24.31 -9.24 -52.96
CA HIS A 504 -24.15 -8.08 -52.09
C HIS A 504 -23.79 -8.46 -50.63
N ALA A 505 -24.33 -9.57 -50.11
CA ALA A 505 -23.93 -10.10 -48.81
C ALA A 505 -22.46 -10.57 -48.81
N THR A 506 -21.96 -11.07 -49.94
CA THR A 506 -20.56 -11.44 -50.14
C THR A 506 -19.67 -10.20 -50.24
N ASP A 507 -20.07 -9.19 -51.01
CA ASP A 507 -19.36 -7.89 -51.09
C ASP A 507 -19.25 -7.23 -49.71
N GLY A 508 -20.32 -7.26 -48.90
CA GLY A 508 -20.31 -6.78 -47.53
C GLY A 508 -19.31 -7.54 -46.63
N ARG A 509 -19.15 -8.85 -46.83
CA ARG A 509 -18.13 -9.66 -46.13
C ARG A 509 -16.71 -9.33 -46.61
N VAL A 510 -16.51 -9.10 -47.90
CA VAL A 510 -15.23 -8.68 -48.48
C VAL A 510 -14.83 -7.30 -47.98
N ALA A 511 -15.73 -6.31 -48.02
CA ALA A 511 -15.50 -4.99 -47.48
C ALA A 511 -15.20 -5.02 -45.97
N ALA A 512 -15.88 -5.88 -45.20
CA ALA A 512 -15.56 -6.08 -43.79
C ALA A 512 -14.19 -6.74 -43.54
N ALA A 513 -13.74 -7.61 -44.44
CA ALA A 513 -12.40 -8.20 -44.39
C ALA A 513 -11.30 -7.16 -44.72
N ASP A 514 -11.51 -6.34 -45.75
CA ASP A 514 -10.59 -5.28 -46.17
C ASP A 514 -10.41 -4.19 -45.08
N ASN A 515 -11.51 -3.77 -44.46
CA ASN A 515 -11.47 -2.89 -43.28
C ASN A 515 -10.68 -3.49 -42.10
N LYS A 516 -10.78 -4.82 -41.87
CA LYS A 516 -9.98 -5.52 -40.86
C LYS A 516 -8.49 -5.58 -41.24
N ALA A 517 -8.18 -5.83 -42.51
CA ALA A 517 -6.80 -5.85 -43.01
C ALA A 517 -6.13 -4.47 -42.84
N THR A 518 -6.83 -3.39 -43.23
CA THR A 518 -6.37 -2.01 -43.04
C THR A 518 -6.13 -1.66 -41.57
N ALA A 519 -7.02 -2.08 -40.67
CA ALA A 519 -6.86 -1.88 -39.23
C ALA A 519 -5.66 -2.68 -38.65
N ALA A 520 -5.44 -3.91 -39.12
CA ALA A 520 -4.28 -4.71 -38.74
C ALA A 520 -2.97 -4.06 -39.22
N GLN A 521 -2.92 -3.59 -40.47
CA GLN A 521 -1.77 -2.88 -41.04
C GLN A 521 -1.44 -1.60 -40.26
N THR A 522 -2.46 -0.80 -39.92
CA THR A 522 -2.30 0.41 -39.08
C THR A 522 -1.70 0.09 -37.71
N THR A 523 -2.12 -1.04 -37.12
CA THR A 523 -1.61 -1.51 -35.83
C THR A 523 -0.14 -1.96 -35.94
N ALA A 524 0.20 -2.70 -36.98
CA ALA A 524 1.56 -3.16 -37.25
C ALA A 524 2.53 -1.99 -37.50
N THR A 525 2.14 -1.00 -38.31
CA THR A 525 2.94 0.22 -38.53
C THR A 525 3.17 0.98 -37.22
N THR A 526 2.14 1.13 -36.39
CA THR A 526 2.25 1.80 -35.08
C THR A 526 3.26 1.08 -34.18
N ALA A 527 3.17 -0.25 -34.09
CA ALA A 527 4.09 -1.07 -33.31
C ALA A 527 5.55 -0.97 -33.82
N SER A 528 5.74 -0.97 -35.14
CA SER A 528 7.05 -0.79 -35.77
C SER A 528 7.66 0.58 -35.41
N THR A 529 6.89 1.67 -35.50
CA THR A 529 7.35 3.01 -35.09
C THR A 529 7.71 3.06 -33.60
N THR A 530 6.92 2.44 -32.71
CA THR A 530 7.26 2.37 -31.29
C THR A 530 8.54 1.58 -31.04
N ALA A 531 8.73 0.44 -31.72
CA ALA A 531 9.94 -0.36 -31.61
C ALA A 531 11.18 0.40 -32.11
N ASN A 532 11.11 1.04 -33.27
CA ASN A 532 12.20 1.84 -33.82
C ASN A 532 12.57 3.02 -32.92
N ASN A 533 11.59 3.69 -32.32
CA ASN A 533 11.82 4.75 -31.34
C ASN A 533 12.44 4.25 -30.02
N ALA A 534 12.19 2.99 -29.64
CA ALA A 534 12.84 2.36 -28.48
C ALA A 534 14.29 1.97 -28.82
N VAL A 535 14.53 1.38 -29.99
CA VAL A 535 15.88 1.04 -30.48
C VAL A 535 16.74 2.31 -30.61
N ALA A 536 16.20 3.40 -31.18
CA ALA A 536 16.91 4.67 -31.31
C ALA A 536 17.36 5.27 -29.96
N LYS A 537 16.64 5.00 -28.86
CA LYS A 537 17.00 5.39 -27.48
C LYS A 537 18.03 4.46 -26.82
N LEU A 538 18.21 3.25 -27.35
CA LEU A 538 19.24 2.30 -26.91
C LEU A 538 20.54 2.44 -27.71
N THR A 539 20.45 2.85 -28.98
CA THR A 539 21.62 3.04 -29.87
C THR A 539 22.18 4.46 -29.87
N SER A 540 21.51 5.40 -29.20
CA SER A 540 22.07 6.73 -28.97
C SER A 540 23.27 6.68 -28.02
N ALA A 541 24.29 7.50 -28.27
CA ALA A 541 25.43 7.65 -27.35
C ALA A 541 25.03 8.17 -25.95
N GLN A 542 23.77 8.59 -25.79
CA GLN A 542 23.19 9.06 -24.54
C GLN A 542 22.08 8.08 -24.13
N THR A 543 22.08 7.64 -22.87
CA THR A 543 21.04 6.76 -22.33
C THR A 543 20.19 7.54 -21.33
N ALA A 544 18.90 7.75 -21.64
CA ALA A 544 17.94 8.42 -20.75
C ALA A 544 16.73 7.51 -20.47
N LEU A 545 16.73 6.86 -19.30
CA LEU A 545 15.73 5.84 -18.92
C LEU A 545 14.95 6.25 -17.66
N GLY A 546 13.75 6.80 -17.84
CA GLY A 546 12.86 7.21 -16.74
C GLY A 546 11.93 8.33 -17.18
N LYS A 547 10.87 8.58 -16.41
CA LYS A 547 10.04 9.78 -16.62
C LYS A 547 10.89 11.01 -16.33
N ASP A 548 10.93 11.93 -17.28
CA ASP A 548 11.69 13.18 -17.24
C ASP A 548 13.19 12.99 -16.93
N ALA A 549 13.75 11.83 -17.30
CA ALA A 549 15.19 11.58 -17.27
C ALA A 549 15.88 12.37 -18.39
N VAL A 550 17.05 12.96 -18.08
CA VAL A 550 17.80 13.87 -18.95
C VAL A 550 19.25 13.40 -19.04
N ALA A 551 19.70 13.04 -20.23
CA ALA A 551 21.10 12.72 -20.51
C ALA A 551 21.60 13.63 -21.65
N THR A 552 22.17 14.79 -21.31
CA THR A 552 22.58 15.83 -22.30
C THR A 552 24.07 15.88 -22.54
N GLY A 553 24.90 15.31 -21.67
CA GLY A 553 26.33 15.20 -21.91
C GLY A 553 26.64 14.13 -22.97
N THR A 554 27.74 14.26 -23.71
CA THR A 554 28.23 13.18 -24.59
C THR A 554 28.51 11.93 -23.77
N ASN A 555 28.10 10.74 -24.21
CA ASN A 555 28.26 9.47 -23.47
C ASN A 555 27.57 9.45 -22.08
N ALA A 556 26.60 10.33 -21.82
CA ALA A 556 25.94 10.41 -20.53
C ALA A 556 24.88 9.31 -20.33
N THR A 557 24.78 8.80 -19.09
CA THR A 557 23.81 7.77 -18.69
C THR A 557 22.97 8.27 -17.53
N GLY A 558 21.71 8.64 -17.81
CA GLY A 558 20.70 9.04 -16.82
C GLY A 558 19.60 7.99 -16.69
N VAL A 559 19.47 7.37 -15.51
CA VAL A 559 18.52 6.28 -15.24
C VAL A 559 17.78 6.53 -13.93
N GLY A 560 16.46 6.70 -14.00
CA GLY A 560 15.60 7.06 -12.86
C GLY A 560 14.67 8.23 -13.17
N ILE A 561 13.62 8.39 -12.37
CA ILE A 561 12.68 9.52 -12.53
C ILE A 561 13.42 10.82 -12.16
N HIS A 562 13.40 11.82 -13.03
CA HIS A 562 14.19 13.06 -12.90
C HIS A 562 15.72 12.85 -12.77
N ALA A 563 16.28 11.71 -13.20
CA ALA A 563 17.73 11.52 -13.24
C ALA A 563 18.36 12.43 -14.32
N LYS A 564 19.41 13.19 -13.97
CA LYS A 564 20.03 14.22 -14.82
C LYS A 564 21.54 13.99 -14.95
N ALA A 565 21.97 13.44 -16.08
CA ALA A 565 23.38 13.29 -16.46
C ALA A 565 23.72 14.37 -17.51
N SER A 566 24.18 15.54 -17.07
CA SER A 566 24.47 16.67 -17.99
C SER A 566 25.95 16.85 -18.33
N GLY A 567 26.87 16.24 -17.56
CA GLY A 567 28.30 16.23 -17.87
C GLY A 567 28.68 15.17 -18.90
N ALA A 568 29.78 15.39 -19.64
CA ALA A 568 30.29 14.40 -20.59
C ALA A 568 30.82 13.16 -19.86
N ASN A 569 30.46 11.96 -20.30
CA ASN A 569 30.66 10.66 -19.62
C ASN A 569 30.04 10.59 -18.20
N ALA A 570 29.10 11.49 -17.85
CA ALA A 570 28.47 11.46 -16.53
C ALA A 570 27.47 10.30 -16.39
N THR A 571 27.43 9.70 -15.20
CA THR A 571 26.46 8.68 -14.83
C THR A 571 25.58 9.19 -13.70
N ALA A 572 24.26 9.18 -13.87
CA ALA A 572 23.26 9.54 -12.87
C ALA A 572 22.22 8.43 -12.76
N LEU A 573 22.27 7.61 -11.70
CA LEU A 573 21.40 6.46 -11.49
C LEU A 573 20.67 6.58 -10.16
N GLY A 574 19.36 6.82 -10.22
CA GLY A 574 18.48 7.03 -9.06
C GLY A 574 17.48 8.17 -9.28
N THR A 575 16.38 8.17 -8.53
CA THR A 575 15.38 9.25 -8.60
C THR A 575 15.99 10.59 -8.19
N GLY A 576 15.98 11.57 -9.08
CA GLY A 576 16.59 12.88 -8.85
C GLY A 576 18.12 12.87 -8.70
N ALA A 577 18.81 11.83 -9.15
CA ALA A 577 20.27 11.82 -9.19
C ALA A 577 20.79 12.83 -10.23
N GLU A 578 21.77 13.66 -9.86
CA GLU A 578 22.36 14.69 -10.72
C GLU A 578 23.88 14.49 -10.88
N GLY A 579 24.30 14.04 -12.07
CA GLY A 579 25.70 13.99 -12.52
C GLY A 579 25.96 15.16 -13.46
N ALA A 580 26.31 16.32 -12.90
CA ALA A 580 26.46 17.56 -13.66
C ALA A 580 27.87 17.76 -14.24
N GLY A 581 28.90 17.21 -13.59
CA GLY A 581 30.29 17.35 -14.02
C GLY A 581 30.76 16.30 -15.04
N SER A 582 31.82 16.60 -15.79
CA SER A 582 32.45 15.63 -16.69
C SER A 582 33.04 14.44 -15.91
N SER A 583 32.75 13.23 -16.38
CA SER A 583 33.07 11.96 -15.71
C SER A 583 32.53 11.85 -14.27
N ALA A 584 31.48 12.60 -13.94
CA ALA A 584 30.86 12.55 -12.62
C ALA A 584 29.97 11.31 -12.45
N VAL A 585 29.98 10.71 -11.27
CA VAL A 585 29.18 9.52 -10.93
C VAL A 585 28.25 9.84 -9.76
N ALA A 586 26.95 9.87 -10.02
CA ALA A 586 25.88 10.11 -9.05
C ALA A 586 25.01 8.84 -8.96
N LEU A 587 25.09 8.09 -7.86
CA LEU A 587 24.41 6.80 -7.69
C LEU A 587 23.62 6.75 -6.37
N GLY A 588 22.31 6.94 -6.46
CA GLY A 588 21.37 6.97 -5.32
C GLY A 588 20.27 8.01 -5.51
N ALA A 589 19.20 7.91 -4.71
CA ALA A 589 18.13 8.91 -4.78
C ALA A 589 18.64 10.28 -4.28
N GLY A 590 18.52 11.31 -5.11
CA GLY A 590 18.94 12.69 -4.78
C GLY A 590 20.46 12.93 -4.69
N THR A 591 21.31 12.02 -5.19
CA THR A 591 22.77 12.24 -5.21
C THR A 591 23.16 13.41 -6.11
N LYS A 592 24.21 14.16 -5.74
CA LYS A 592 24.73 15.30 -6.49
C LYS A 592 26.24 15.19 -6.72
N ALA A 593 26.65 14.95 -7.96
CA ALA A 593 28.05 14.93 -8.39
C ALA A 593 28.26 16.12 -9.36
N MET A 594 28.67 17.26 -8.80
CA MET A 594 28.43 18.57 -9.42
C MET A 594 29.48 19.00 -10.45
N THR A 595 30.73 18.51 -10.32
CA THR A 595 31.90 19.01 -11.05
C THR A 595 32.80 17.87 -11.54
N ALA A 596 33.84 18.18 -12.31
CA ALA A 596 34.65 17.17 -12.99
C ALA A 596 35.26 16.14 -12.00
N GLY A 597 35.18 14.86 -12.35
CA GLY A 597 35.74 13.76 -11.56
C GLY A 597 35.04 13.49 -10.21
N THR A 598 33.86 14.04 -9.97
CA THR A 598 33.14 13.84 -8.68
C THR A 598 32.45 12.49 -8.58
N VAL A 599 32.43 11.92 -7.38
CA VAL A 599 31.72 10.67 -7.07
C VAL A 599 30.78 10.90 -5.88
N ALA A 600 29.48 10.74 -6.08
CA ALA A 600 28.44 10.82 -5.05
C ALA A 600 27.64 9.50 -5.04
N LEU A 601 27.74 8.73 -3.94
CA LEU A 601 27.18 7.39 -3.81
C LEU A 601 26.35 7.28 -2.51
N GLY A 602 25.08 6.90 -2.61
CA GLY A 602 24.15 6.78 -1.49
C GLY A 602 23.13 7.92 -1.40
N GLN A 603 22.00 7.69 -0.72
CA GLN A 603 20.87 8.63 -0.70
C GLN A 603 21.30 10.04 -0.27
N ALA A 604 21.01 11.05 -1.08
CA ALA A 604 21.38 12.45 -0.87
C ALA A 604 22.88 12.73 -0.62
N ALA A 605 23.80 11.86 -1.08
CA ALA A 605 25.24 12.16 -1.04
C ALA A 605 25.57 13.33 -2.00
N SER A 606 26.48 14.22 -1.61
CA SER A 606 26.85 15.42 -2.37
C SER A 606 28.36 15.59 -2.48
N ALA A 607 28.88 15.53 -3.70
CA ALA A 607 30.26 15.86 -4.07
C ALA A 607 30.26 17.13 -4.92
N SER A 608 30.64 18.25 -4.32
CA SER A 608 30.37 19.59 -4.88
C SER A 608 31.49 20.18 -5.74
N GLN A 609 32.74 19.75 -5.54
CA GLN A 609 33.94 20.36 -6.14
C GLN A 609 34.87 19.31 -6.78
N ALA A 610 35.82 19.76 -7.62
CA ALA A 610 36.56 18.87 -8.51
C ALA A 610 37.27 17.73 -7.78
N ASN A 611 37.12 16.50 -8.30
CA ASN A 611 37.64 15.26 -7.73
C ASN A 611 37.18 14.97 -6.28
N ALA A 612 36.10 15.58 -5.81
CA ALA A 612 35.50 15.27 -4.51
C ALA A 612 34.78 13.91 -4.54
N MET A 613 34.89 13.15 -3.45
CA MET A 613 34.20 11.88 -3.25
C MET A 613 33.31 11.95 -2.01
N ALA A 614 32.05 11.55 -2.14
CA ALA A 614 31.06 11.47 -1.06
C ALA A 614 30.33 10.11 -1.15
N MET A 615 30.58 9.21 -0.20
CA MET A 615 30.07 7.85 -0.20
C MET A 615 29.37 7.51 1.12
N GLY A 616 28.06 7.27 1.09
CA GLY A 616 27.21 7.06 2.25
C GLY A 616 25.99 7.98 2.19
N ALA A 617 24.89 7.58 2.83
CA ALA A 617 23.69 8.42 2.86
C ALA A 617 23.99 9.76 3.57
N GLN A 618 23.63 10.86 2.93
CA GLN A 618 23.92 12.24 3.35
C GLN A 618 25.42 12.57 3.52
N ALA A 619 26.34 11.78 2.95
CA ALA A 619 27.75 12.14 2.91
C ALA A 619 27.96 13.42 2.09
N SER A 620 28.80 14.34 2.58
CA SER A 620 29.01 15.65 1.98
C SER A 620 30.50 15.95 1.84
N SER A 621 30.93 16.16 0.61
CA SER A 621 32.29 16.56 0.27
C SER A 621 32.24 17.86 -0.55
N THR A 622 32.58 18.98 0.10
CA THR A 622 32.26 20.32 -0.41
C THR A 622 33.43 21.06 -1.04
N ASN A 623 34.63 20.49 -1.00
CA ASN A 623 35.87 21.10 -1.50
C ASN A 623 36.69 20.14 -2.38
N SER A 624 37.61 20.69 -3.17
CA SER A 624 38.40 19.92 -4.14
C SER A 624 39.23 18.84 -3.45
N TYR A 625 39.29 17.64 -4.06
CA TYR A 625 39.96 16.44 -3.55
C TYR A 625 39.47 15.95 -2.16
N ALA A 626 38.40 16.52 -1.61
CA ALA A 626 37.90 16.11 -0.31
C ALA A 626 37.16 14.76 -0.41
N THR A 627 37.30 13.91 0.61
CA THR A 627 36.78 12.54 0.62
C THR A 627 35.96 12.32 1.89
N ALA A 628 34.64 12.14 1.73
CA ALA A 628 33.70 11.83 2.80
C ALA A 628 33.15 10.40 2.62
N VAL A 629 33.34 9.53 3.62
CA VAL A 629 32.90 8.13 3.58
C VAL A 629 32.20 7.73 4.88
N GLY A 630 30.89 7.56 4.83
CA GLY A 630 30.04 7.21 5.96
C GLY A 630 28.69 7.94 5.97
N TYR A 631 27.77 7.51 6.83
CA TYR A 631 26.51 8.23 7.05
C TYR A 631 26.79 9.62 7.62
N GLN A 632 26.31 10.68 6.96
CA GLN A 632 26.57 12.07 7.34
C GLN A 632 28.07 12.44 7.51
N ALA A 633 28.99 11.72 6.85
CA ALA A 633 30.40 12.12 6.84
C ALA A 633 30.55 13.47 6.10
N ALA A 634 31.31 14.41 6.68
CA ALA A 634 31.47 15.76 6.16
C ALA A 634 32.96 16.10 5.95
N ALA A 635 33.42 16.09 4.70
CA ALA A 635 34.75 16.55 4.31
C ALA A 635 34.63 17.97 3.74
N SER A 636 34.76 18.97 4.59
CA SER A 636 34.52 20.37 4.25
C SER A 636 35.79 21.19 4.00
N GLY A 637 36.96 20.68 4.36
CA GLY A 637 38.25 21.27 3.98
C GLY A 637 38.75 20.82 2.60
N SER A 638 39.59 21.63 1.95
CA SER A 638 40.32 21.20 0.75
C SER A 638 41.27 20.05 1.07
N SER A 639 41.27 19.00 0.23
CA SER A 639 42.02 17.76 0.45
C SER A 639 41.80 17.11 1.84
N ALA A 640 40.62 17.32 2.43
CA ALA A 640 40.25 16.75 3.73
C ALA A 640 39.64 15.36 3.59
N VAL A 641 39.85 14.49 4.58
CA VAL A 641 39.38 13.10 4.58
C VAL A 641 38.55 12.83 5.84
N ALA A 642 37.26 12.60 5.67
CA ALA A 642 36.31 12.25 6.73
C ALA A 642 35.80 10.81 6.51
N ILE A 643 36.18 9.87 7.37
CA ILE A 643 35.81 8.45 7.26
C ILE A 643 35.18 8.00 8.58
N GLY A 644 33.87 7.76 8.57
CA GLY A 644 33.09 7.38 9.74
C GLY A 644 31.66 7.91 9.69
N SER A 645 30.79 7.39 10.56
CA SER A 645 29.47 7.97 10.78
C SER A 645 29.60 9.32 11.47
N VAL A 646 29.01 10.38 10.92
CA VAL A 646 29.06 11.76 11.45
C VAL A 646 30.50 12.29 11.67
N SER A 647 31.49 11.78 10.93
CA SER A 647 32.87 12.28 11.00
C SER A 647 32.99 13.61 10.27
N SER A 648 33.70 14.60 10.82
CA SER A 648 33.88 15.93 10.24
C SER A 648 35.35 16.31 10.07
N ALA A 649 35.80 16.51 8.83
CA ALA A 649 37.12 17.01 8.49
C ALA A 649 36.97 18.41 7.85
N ALA A 650 36.87 19.44 8.71
CA ALA A 650 36.50 20.79 8.28
C ALA A 650 37.71 21.65 7.84
N ALA A 651 38.93 21.34 8.30
CA ALA A 651 40.13 22.10 7.94
C ALA A 651 40.81 21.55 6.69
N GLN A 652 41.63 22.36 6.01
CA GLN A 652 42.43 21.91 4.87
C GLN A 652 43.46 20.85 5.29
N HIS A 653 43.65 19.83 4.44
CA HIS A 653 44.52 18.68 4.68
C HIS A 653 44.22 17.90 5.98
N SER A 654 43.03 18.05 6.55
CA SER A 654 42.65 17.36 7.79
C SER A 654 42.17 15.94 7.56
N LEU A 655 42.34 15.09 8.58
CA LEU A 655 41.86 13.71 8.57
C LEU A 655 41.02 13.46 9.83
N ALA A 656 39.78 13.01 9.65
CA ALA A 656 38.88 12.58 10.72
C ALA A 656 38.45 11.14 10.45
N PHE A 657 38.98 10.19 11.23
CA PHE A 657 38.79 8.76 11.06
C PHE A 657 38.15 8.14 12.31
N GLY A 658 36.88 7.76 12.21
CA GLY A 658 36.07 7.19 13.29
C GLY A 658 34.67 7.81 13.38
N ASP A 659 33.72 7.09 14.00
CA ASP A 659 32.39 7.65 14.31
C ASP A 659 32.54 8.91 15.18
N ARG A 660 31.93 10.02 14.73
CA ARG A 660 32.04 11.36 15.34
C ARG A 660 33.47 11.92 15.50
N ALA A 661 34.46 11.38 14.78
CA ALA A 661 35.78 12.00 14.73
C ALA A 661 35.69 13.42 14.11
N SER A 662 36.36 14.42 14.68
CA SER A 662 36.19 15.82 14.29
C SER A 662 37.50 16.59 14.27
N VAL A 663 37.75 17.35 13.20
CA VAL A 663 38.82 18.35 13.11
C VAL A 663 38.20 19.72 12.84
N ALA A 664 38.35 20.65 13.79
CA ALA A 664 37.83 22.01 13.69
C ALA A 664 38.39 22.78 12.48
N ALA A 665 37.59 23.65 11.87
CA ALA A 665 37.91 24.31 10.59
C ALA A 665 39.21 25.15 10.60
N THR A 666 39.61 25.67 11.76
CA THR A 666 40.84 26.47 11.95
C THR A 666 42.10 25.63 12.18
N SER A 667 41.99 24.30 12.23
CA SER A 667 43.08 23.38 12.62
C SER A 667 43.64 22.65 11.40
N ALA A 668 44.30 23.40 10.52
CA ALA A 668 44.89 22.89 9.28
C ALA A 668 45.86 21.74 9.54
N ALA A 669 45.81 20.69 8.69
CA ALA A 669 46.55 19.43 8.87
C ALA A 669 46.34 18.75 10.24
N GLY A 670 45.22 19.02 10.93
CA GLY A 670 44.80 18.29 12.12
C GLY A 670 44.35 16.87 11.79
N MET A 671 44.65 15.91 12.68
CA MET A 671 44.33 14.49 12.50
C MET A 671 43.61 13.93 13.73
N ALA A 672 42.34 13.56 13.59
CA ALA A 672 41.53 12.89 14.61
C ALA A 672 41.36 11.40 14.26
N LEU A 673 41.92 10.51 15.07
CA LEU A 673 41.96 9.06 14.84
C LEU A 673 41.32 8.31 16.02
N GLY A 674 40.06 7.91 15.86
CA GLY A 674 39.28 7.18 16.86
C GLY A 674 37.85 7.72 16.98
N ARG A 675 36.95 6.92 17.56
CA ARG A 675 35.56 7.38 17.83
C ARG A 675 35.58 8.60 18.75
N GLY A 676 34.92 9.69 18.36
CA GLY A 676 34.89 10.93 19.16
C GLY A 676 36.25 11.61 19.34
N ALA A 677 37.29 11.20 18.59
CA ALA A 677 38.57 11.90 18.61
C ALA A 677 38.37 13.32 18.05
N LYS A 678 38.92 14.34 18.74
CA LYS A 678 38.69 15.75 18.41
C LYS A 678 40.01 16.52 18.34
N VAL A 679 40.24 17.21 17.23
CA VAL A 679 41.23 18.29 17.17
C VAL A 679 40.45 19.60 17.34
N ASP A 680 40.67 20.28 18.46
CA ASP A 680 40.00 21.52 18.82
C ASP A 680 40.46 22.70 17.93
N GLU A 681 39.77 23.82 18.05
CA GLU A 681 40.08 25.04 17.29
C GLU A 681 41.51 25.53 17.53
N ASN A 682 42.15 26.00 16.46
CA ASN A 682 43.53 26.52 16.43
C ASN A 682 44.63 25.50 16.76
N ALA A 683 44.31 24.24 17.05
CA ALA A 683 45.26 23.13 17.20
C ALA A 683 45.76 22.61 15.82
N SER A 684 46.33 23.49 15.01
CA SER A 684 46.90 23.13 13.70
C SER A 684 48.04 22.12 13.81
N LYS A 685 48.14 21.19 12.86
CA LYS A 685 49.11 20.07 12.83
C LYS A 685 49.07 19.16 14.08
N ALA A 686 47.99 19.19 14.85
CA ALA A 686 47.85 18.34 16.03
C ALA A 686 47.21 16.99 15.70
N VAL A 687 47.54 15.97 16.47
CA VAL A 687 47.00 14.60 16.32
C VAL A 687 46.26 14.21 17.59
N ALA A 688 44.95 13.97 17.49
CA ALA A 688 44.15 13.35 18.54
C ALA A 688 44.06 11.84 18.29
N LEU A 689 44.77 11.04 19.09
CA LEU A 689 44.93 9.60 18.88
C LEU A 689 44.20 8.80 19.95
N GLY A 690 43.20 8.01 19.54
CA GLY A 690 42.36 7.17 20.39
C GLY A 690 40.95 7.72 20.63
N THR A 691 40.05 6.85 21.08
CA THR A 691 38.65 7.16 21.39
C THR A 691 38.51 8.28 22.42
N GLU A 692 37.66 9.28 22.15
CA GLU A 692 37.49 10.52 22.94
C GLU A 692 38.78 11.31 23.23
N SER A 693 39.88 11.09 22.49
CA SER A 693 41.10 11.90 22.64
C SER A 693 40.86 13.32 22.11
N VAL A 694 41.34 14.33 22.83
CA VAL A 694 41.19 15.74 22.46
C VAL A 694 42.57 16.39 22.36
N ALA A 695 42.90 16.93 21.19
CA ALA A 695 44.12 17.71 20.96
C ALA A 695 43.79 19.21 20.96
N THR A 696 44.27 19.91 21.98
CA THR A 696 44.01 21.35 22.23
C THR A 696 45.20 22.25 21.89
N VAL A 697 46.34 21.68 21.49
CA VAL A 697 47.61 22.40 21.28
C VAL A 697 48.14 22.09 19.89
N ALA A 698 48.55 23.13 19.16
CA ALA A 698 49.15 22.99 17.83
C ALA A 698 50.49 22.24 17.87
N ASN A 699 50.78 21.46 16.83
CA ASN A 699 51.99 20.60 16.71
C ASN A 699 52.15 19.56 17.85
N ALA A 700 51.06 19.14 18.51
CA ALA A 700 51.11 18.16 19.59
C ALA A 700 50.34 16.87 19.24
N ILE A 701 50.80 15.74 19.79
CA ILE A 701 50.05 14.47 19.77
C ILE A 701 49.37 14.29 21.13
N SER A 702 48.04 14.33 21.15
CA SER A 702 47.24 14.01 22.33
C SER A 702 46.76 12.57 22.27
N VAL A 703 47.24 11.75 23.21
CA VAL A 703 46.80 10.36 23.42
C VAL A 703 45.66 10.24 24.42
N GLY A 704 44.98 11.33 24.75
CA GLY A 704 43.98 11.39 25.82
C GLY A 704 43.17 12.68 25.83
N ASN A 705 42.56 13.00 26.96
CA ASN A 705 41.87 14.26 27.20
C ASN A 705 42.05 14.69 28.68
N ALA A 706 41.34 15.72 29.13
CA ALA A 706 41.49 16.27 30.48
C ALA A 706 41.22 15.25 31.61
N THR A 707 40.28 14.31 31.42
CA THR A 707 39.90 13.31 32.43
C THR A 707 40.52 11.92 32.18
N LEU A 708 40.84 11.59 30.92
CA LEU A 708 41.42 10.32 30.49
C LEU A 708 42.83 10.50 29.94
N LYS A 709 43.84 10.24 30.79
CA LYS A 709 45.26 10.19 30.40
C LYS A 709 45.68 8.75 30.13
N ARG A 710 46.33 8.48 29.00
CA ARG A 710 46.80 7.12 28.64
C ARG A 710 48.28 6.95 28.90
N LYS A 711 48.68 5.73 29.31
CA LYS A 711 50.09 5.33 29.34
C LYS A 711 50.56 5.10 27.90
N ILE A 712 51.69 5.67 27.53
CA ILE A 712 52.42 5.28 26.33
C ILE A 712 53.34 4.13 26.74
N VAL A 713 53.11 2.94 26.21
CA VAL A 713 53.83 1.70 26.55
C VAL A 713 54.59 1.20 25.32
N ASN A 714 55.56 0.30 25.53
CA ASN A 714 56.47 -0.21 24.49
C ASN A 714 57.31 0.89 23.81
N VAL A 715 57.64 1.95 24.56
CA VAL A 715 58.62 2.97 24.17
C VAL A 715 60.02 2.44 24.51
N GLY A 716 60.94 2.47 23.55
CA GLY A 716 62.34 2.14 23.79
C GLY A 716 63.07 3.27 24.56
N ASP A 717 64.15 2.92 25.24
CA ASP A 717 64.98 3.90 25.96
C ASP A 717 65.60 4.90 24.99
N GLY A 718 65.20 6.17 25.08
CA GLY A 718 65.62 7.23 24.15
C GLY A 718 67.03 7.77 24.45
N LEU A 719 67.69 8.39 23.48
CA LEU A 719 69.00 8.99 23.69
C LEU A 719 68.95 10.13 24.72
N VAL A 720 69.57 9.95 25.89
CA VAL A 720 69.69 11.00 26.92
C VAL A 720 70.94 11.84 26.64
N ALA A 721 70.83 12.76 25.68
CA ALA A 721 71.88 13.70 25.30
C ALA A 721 71.32 15.12 25.08
N ALA A 722 72.18 16.14 25.19
CA ALA A 722 71.79 17.52 24.92
C ALA A 722 71.32 17.67 23.45
N GLY A 723 70.13 18.22 23.25
CA GLY A 723 69.50 18.36 21.93
C GLY A 723 68.68 17.14 21.47
N SER A 724 68.65 16.04 22.23
CA SER A 724 67.73 14.92 21.95
C SER A 724 66.27 15.34 22.13
N SER A 725 65.41 14.86 21.23
CA SER A 725 63.95 15.05 21.26
C SER A 725 63.19 13.73 21.46
N GLU A 726 63.88 12.70 21.92
CA GLU A 726 63.31 11.36 22.14
C GLU A 726 62.56 11.26 23.48
N ALA A 727 61.61 10.32 23.55
CA ALA A 727 60.84 10.09 24.77
C ALA A 727 61.66 9.32 25.81
N VAL A 728 61.66 9.81 27.06
CA VAL A 728 62.36 9.17 28.19
C VAL A 728 61.45 8.13 28.83
N THR A 729 61.97 6.92 29.08
CA THR A 729 61.21 5.83 29.72
C THR A 729 61.29 5.87 31.24
N GLY A 730 60.43 5.10 31.90
CA GLY A 730 60.48 4.90 33.35
C GLY A 730 61.79 4.29 33.84
N ASN A 731 62.46 3.46 33.04
CA ASN A 731 63.76 2.87 33.38
C ASN A 731 64.84 3.95 33.48
N GLN A 732 64.87 4.86 32.50
CA GLN A 732 65.85 5.94 32.43
C GLN A 732 65.66 6.98 33.52
N LEU A 733 64.40 7.32 33.85
CA LEU A 733 64.10 8.16 35.00
C LEU A 733 64.45 7.47 36.32
N SER A 734 64.22 6.16 36.45
CA SER A 734 64.63 5.39 37.64
C SER A 734 66.15 5.35 37.82
N ALA A 735 66.91 5.15 36.74
CA ALA A 735 68.37 5.22 36.77
C ALA A 735 68.86 6.63 37.15
N THR A 736 68.23 7.67 36.62
CA THR A 736 68.52 9.07 36.97
C THR A 736 68.23 9.35 38.45
N ASN A 737 67.07 8.93 38.96
CA ASN A 737 66.71 9.08 40.38
C ASN A 737 67.68 8.33 41.29
N THR A 738 68.13 7.13 40.92
CA THR A 738 69.14 6.38 41.67
C THR A 738 70.46 7.17 41.76
N ASN A 739 70.89 7.81 40.67
CA ASN A 739 72.06 8.68 40.65
C ASN A 739 71.87 9.95 41.50
N VAL A 740 70.67 10.54 41.50
CA VAL A 740 70.33 11.71 42.34
C VAL A 740 70.34 11.34 43.82
N THR A 741 69.72 10.22 44.24
CA THR A 741 69.76 9.73 45.62
C THR A 741 71.19 9.40 46.05
N ALA A 742 72.03 8.85 45.16
CA ALA A 742 73.45 8.64 45.44
C ALA A 742 74.24 9.95 45.61
N ALA A 743 73.85 11.04 44.93
CA ALA A 743 74.43 12.36 45.11
C ALA A 743 73.98 13.02 46.44
N ASP A 744 72.69 12.89 46.79
CA ASP A 744 72.12 13.42 48.03
C ASP A 744 72.73 12.73 49.27
N ASN A 745 72.84 11.40 49.25
CA ASN A 745 73.54 10.65 50.30
C ASN A 745 75.01 11.09 50.48
N LYS A 746 75.70 11.45 49.39
CA LYS A 746 77.06 12.02 49.46
C LYS A 746 77.08 13.42 50.07
N ALA A 747 76.08 14.25 49.79
CA ALA A 747 75.93 15.58 50.39
C ALA A 747 75.67 15.49 51.91
N VAL A 748 74.77 14.61 52.34
CA VAL A 748 74.48 14.33 53.76
C VAL A 748 75.72 13.79 54.50
N ALA A 749 76.50 12.90 53.87
CA ALA A 749 77.75 12.41 54.44
C ALA A 749 78.81 13.52 54.60
N ALA A 750 78.92 14.42 53.62
CA ALA A 750 79.79 15.60 53.71
C ALA A 750 79.35 16.56 54.83
N GLN A 751 78.05 16.81 54.97
CA GLN A 751 77.48 17.62 56.05
C GLN A 751 77.78 17.01 57.43
N THR A 752 77.56 15.69 57.59
CA THR A 752 77.84 14.96 58.83
C THR A 752 79.32 15.08 59.23
N THR A 753 80.22 14.98 58.25
CA THR A 753 81.67 15.13 58.46
C THR A 753 82.03 16.55 58.93
N ALA A 754 81.42 17.58 58.35
CA ALA A 754 81.61 18.97 58.77
C ALA A 754 81.12 19.24 60.21
N THR A 755 79.96 18.70 60.59
CA THR A 755 79.43 18.80 61.97
C THR A 755 80.32 18.08 63.00
N ALA A 756 80.88 16.93 62.65
CA ALA A 756 81.83 16.22 63.51
C ALA A 756 83.12 17.03 63.73
N ALA A 757 83.67 17.64 62.68
CA ALA A 757 84.84 18.51 62.77
C ALA A 757 84.61 19.74 63.69
N ALA A 758 83.45 20.39 63.57
CA ALA A 758 83.07 21.50 64.45
C ALA A 758 82.97 21.09 65.93
N THR A 759 82.45 19.88 66.20
CA THR A 759 82.33 19.35 67.57
C THR A 759 83.70 19.05 68.19
N ALA A 760 84.65 18.53 67.40
CA ALA A 760 86.01 18.27 67.86
C ALA A 760 86.76 19.56 68.26
N ALA A 761 86.60 20.63 67.48
CA ALA A 761 87.21 21.94 67.78
C ALA A 761 86.74 22.50 69.14
N ASN A 762 85.43 22.45 69.41
CA ASN A 762 84.87 22.92 70.68
C ASN A 762 85.42 22.15 71.90
N LYS A 763 85.67 20.84 71.75
CA LYS A 763 86.22 20.01 72.84
C LYS A 763 87.68 20.35 73.15
N ALA A 764 88.48 20.68 72.13
CA ALA A 764 89.87 21.09 72.31
C ALA A 764 90.01 22.36 73.16
N GLN A 765 89.12 23.35 72.93
CA GLN A 765 89.09 24.59 73.71
C GLN A 765 88.92 24.32 75.22
N THR A 766 87.94 23.51 75.60
CA THR A 766 87.66 23.20 77.03
C THR A 766 88.79 22.48 77.76
N GLY A 767 89.70 21.80 77.05
CA GLY A 767 90.85 21.14 77.65
C GLY A 767 91.97 22.10 78.05
N ALA A 768 92.13 23.22 77.35
CA ALA A 768 93.18 24.20 77.62
C ALA A 768 92.91 25.00 78.91
N ASP A 769 91.65 25.38 79.13
CA ASP A 769 91.26 26.21 80.29
C ASP A 769 91.46 25.48 81.63
N LEU A 770 91.25 24.15 81.66
CA LEU A 770 91.44 23.33 82.87
C LEU A 770 92.92 23.23 83.28
N ALA A 771 93.84 23.16 82.31
CA ALA A 771 95.27 23.01 82.58
C ALA A 771 95.86 24.22 83.32
N ASN A 772 95.44 25.44 82.96
CA ASN A 772 95.90 26.68 83.60
C ASN A 772 95.41 26.89 85.05
N SER A 773 94.40 26.12 85.51
CA SER A 773 93.79 26.30 86.83
C SER A 773 94.54 25.60 87.97
N LEU A 774 95.21 24.48 87.69
CA LEU A 774 95.72 23.56 88.72
C LEU A 774 97.12 23.89 89.26
N VAL A 775 98.05 24.33 88.39
CA VAL A 775 99.42 24.70 88.78
C VAL A 775 99.85 25.93 87.99
N SER A 776 100.28 26.98 88.70
CA SER A 776 100.85 28.18 88.07
C SER A 776 102.16 28.57 88.76
N GLN A 777 103.20 28.77 87.95
CA GLN A 777 104.48 29.33 88.39
C GLN A 777 104.46 30.84 88.11
N VAL A 778 104.61 31.66 89.16
CA VAL A 778 104.44 33.12 89.05
C VAL A 778 105.58 33.78 88.27
N SER A 779 106.79 33.20 88.30
CA SER A 779 107.91 33.51 87.43
C SER A 779 108.92 32.35 87.42
N ALA A 780 109.76 32.25 86.39
CA ALA A 780 110.70 31.13 86.20
C ALA A 780 111.68 30.88 87.37
N THR A 781 111.86 31.86 88.27
CA THR A 781 112.71 31.77 89.47
C THR A 781 111.94 31.96 90.79
N GLY A 782 110.61 32.10 90.73
CA GLY A 782 109.74 32.32 91.89
C GLY A 782 109.00 31.07 92.37
N ASN A 783 108.36 31.18 93.54
CA ASN A 783 107.60 30.11 94.17
C ASN A 783 106.49 29.57 93.26
N VAL A 784 106.40 28.24 93.13
CA VAL A 784 105.26 27.55 92.52
C VAL A 784 104.05 27.66 93.45
N ARG A 785 102.93 28.19 92.95
CA ARG A 785 101.67 28.25 93.70
C ARG A 785 100.77 27.10 93.27
N LEU A 786 100.62 26.10 94.14
CA LEU A 786 99.61 25.07 93.99
C LEU A 786 98.25 25.66 94.38
N GLY A 787 97.26 25.58 93.47
CA GLY A 787 95.92 26.13 93.71
C GLY A 787 95.85 27.66 93.77
N ALA A 788 96.54 28.37 92.86
CA ALA A 788 96.64 29.84 92.88
C ALA A 788 95.29 30.61 92.85
N GLN A 789 94.20 29.99 92.38
CA GLN A 789 92.84 30.55 92.41
C GLN A 789 91.92 29.90 93.46
N ASN A 790 92.44 28.99 94.30
CA ASN A 790 91.67 28.32 95.35
C ASN A 790 91.79 29.08 96.68
N THR A 791 90.67 29.32 97.36
CA THR A 791 90.59 30.16 98.58
C THR A 791 90.69 29.38 99.90
N GLY A 792 90.93 28.07 99.85
CA GLY A 792 91.02 27.20 101.03
C GLY A 792 92.28 27.41 101.87
N ARG A 793 92.17 27.31 103.20
CA ARG A 793 93.28 27.52 104.15
C ARG A 793 94.11 26.25 104.45
N THR A 794 93.66 25.08 103.98
CA THR A 794 94.27 23.78 104.28
C THR A 794 94.68 23.11 102.97
N LEU A 795 95.96 22.75 102.85
CA LEU A 795 96.46 21.98 101.70
C LEU A 795 96.31 20.48 101.97
N ASP A 796 95.26 19.88 101.44
CA ASP A 796 95.05 18.43 101.48
C ASP A 796 95.79 17.75 100.33
N VAL A 797 96.89 17.07 100.64
CA VAL A 797 97.74 16.38 99.64
C VAL A 797 97.34 14.92 99.39
N ARG A 798 96.15 14.48 99.82
CA ARG A 798 95.66 13.12 99.60
C ARG A 798 95.33 12.86 98.12
N ASN A 799 95.37 11.59 97.70
CA ASN A 799 95.03 11.23 96.31
C ASN A 799 93.51 11.19 96.08
N GLN A 800 93.06 10.92 94.85
CA GLN A 800 91.63 10.82 94.53
C GLN A 800 90.89 9.74 95.36
N GLY A 801 91.62 8.73 95.86
CA GLY A 801 91.13 7.71 96.79
C GLY A 801 91.27 8.06 98.27
N GLY A 802 91.61 9.31 98.63
CA GLY A 802 91.72 9.75 100.01
C GLY A 802 92.93 9.22 100.79
N LEU A 803 93.92 8.61 100.12
CA LEU A 803 95.13 8.08 100.77
C LEU A 803 96.15 9.20 101.05
N THR A 804 96.78 9.16 102.21
CA THR A 804 97.88 10.05 102.62
C THR A 804 99.10 9.88 101.72
N ARG A 805 99.74 10.99 101.35
CA ARG A 805 101.00 11.00 100.59
C ARG A 805 102.16 11.43 101.49
N THR A 806 103.32 10.82 101.30
CA THR A 806 104.58 11.27 101.90
C THR A 806 105.08 12.53 101.19
N VAL A 807 105.35 13.60 101.94
CA VAL A 807 105.99 14.81 101.41
C VAL A 807 107.51 14.70 101.59
N SER A 808 108.21 14.31 100.52
CA SER A 808 109.68 14.16 100.51
C SER A 808 110.37 15.42 99.98
N GLY A 809 111.59 15.70 100.43
CA GLY A 809 112.37 16.86 99.99
C GLY A 809 112.16 18.14 100.81
N VAL A 810 111.54 18.02 102.00
CA VAL A 810 111.42 19.12 102.97
C VAL A 810 112.71 19.22 103.78
N THR A 811 113.31 20.41 103.81
CA THR A 811 114.52 20.72 104.60
C THR A 811 114.19 20.76 106.11
N ASP A 812 115.18 20.47 106.97
CA ASP A 812 115.03 20.61 108.43
C ASP A 812 114.60 22.04 108.80
N GLY A 813 113.39 22.19 109.35
CA GLY A 813 112.82 23.50 109.70
C GLY A 813 113.47 24.14 110.92
N ALA A 814 113.42 25.46 111.06
CA ALA A 814 113.98 26.13 112.22
C ALA A 814 113.29 25.67 113.53
N LEU A 815 114.04 25.12 114.49
CA LEU A 815 113.53 24.77 115.82
C LEU A 815 113.51 26.02 116.72
N SER A 816 112.48 26.85 116.57
CA SER A 816 112.24 28.03 117.42
C SER A 816 110.77 28.09 117.88
N ALA A 817 110.49 28.89 118.91
CA ALA A 817 109.13 29.10 119.43
C ALA A 817 108.18 29.82 118.44
N THR A 818 108.68 30.32 117.30
CA THR A 818 107.92 31.06 116.29
C THR A 818 107.90 30.38 114.92
N SER A 819 108.46 29.17 114.80
CA SER A 819 108.56 28.48 113.52
C SER A 819 107.22 27.91 113.06
N THR A 820 106.85 28.21 111.81
CA THR A 820 105.72 27.60 111.09
C THR A 820 106.19 26.60 110.03
N GLU A 821 107.47 26.23 110.05
CA GLU A 821 108.07 25.30 109.11
C GLU A 821 107.75 23.85 109.52
N ALA A 822 107.62 22.95 108.54
CA ALA A 822 107.36 21.55 108.82
C ALA A 822 108.61 20.87 109.39
N VAL A 823 108.54 20.42 110.65
CA VAL A 823 109.64 19.66 111.28
C VAL A 823 109.82 18.30 110.60
N THR A 824 111.08 17.94 110.30
CA THR A 824 111.39 16.67 109.64
C THR A 824 111.50 15.52 110.66
N GLY A 825 111.34 14.28 110.18
CA GLY A 825 111.53 13.09 111.04
C GLY A 825 112.91 13.00 111.70
N LYS A 826 113.94 13.57 111.05
CA LYS A 826 115.30 13.68 111.59
C LYS A 826 115.34 14.56 112.85
N GLN A 827 114.58 15.64 112.89
CA GLN A 827 114.52 16.56 114.03
C GLN A 827 113.75 15.97 115.22
N LEU A 828 112.71 15.19 114.94
CA LEU A 828 111.97 14.47 115.97
C LEU A 828 112.83 13.37 116.62
N HIS A 829 113.54 12.57 115.81
CA HIS A 829 114.46 11.53 116.31
C HIS A 829 115.63 12.11 117.13
N ALA A 830 116.14 13.30 116.78
CA ALA A 830 117.17 13.99 117.57
C ALA A 830 116.65 14.50 118.93
N THR A 831 115.34 14.70 119.06
CA THR A 831 114.68 15.09 120.31
C THR A 831 114.47 13.88 121.22
N ASP A 832 114.02 12.76 120.66
CA ASP A 832 113.80 11.48 121.36
C ASP A 832 115.07 10.96 122.08
N GLY A 833 116.23 11.06 121.40
CA GLY A 833 117.53 10.72 122.00
C GLY A 833 117.93 11.59 123.20
N LYS A 834 117.47 12.86 123.26
CA LYS A 834 117.71 13.74 124.42
C LYS A 834 116.80 13.40 125.61
N VAL A 835 115.57 12.94 125.35
CA VAL A 835 114.64 12.49 126.40
C VAL A 835 115.18 11.23 127.08
N THR A 836 115.66 10.26 126.30
CA THR A 836 116.27 9.02 126.82
C THR A 836 117.48 9.29 127.73
N ALA A 837 118.28 10.32 127.43
CA ALA A 837 119.42 10.71 128.26
C ALA A 837 119.02 11.40 129.59
N ALA A 838 117.84 12.02 129.66
CA ALA A 838 117.30 12.63 130.88
C ALA A 838 116.75 11.56 131.85
N ASP A 839 116.04 10.56 131.33
CA ASP A 839 115.44 9.48 132.11
C ASP A 839 116.49 8.67 132.90
N ASN A 840 117.58 8.29 132.22
CA ASN A 840 118.72 7.60 132.85
C ASN A 840 119.38 8.38 134.00
N LYS A 841 119.30 9.73 134.00
CA LYS A 841 119.80 10.56 135.11
C LYS A 841 118.85 10.59 136.30
N ALA A 842 117.53 10.48 136.08
CA ALA A 842 116.54 10.44 137.17
C ALA A 842 116.67 9.17 138.01
N VAL A 843 116.87 8.02 137.37
CA VAL A 843 117.07 6.72 138.05
C VAL A 843 118.31 6.72 138.96
N ALA A 844 119.42 7.31 138.52
CA ALA A 844 120.65 7.39 139.32
C ALA A 844 120.50 8.24 140.61
N ALA A 845 119.64 9.27 140.58
CA ALA A 845 119.35 10.08 141.77
C ALA A 845 118.54 9.30 142.82
N GLN A 846 117.61 8.44 142.38
CA GLN A 846 116.75 7.63 143.26
C GLN A 846 117.57 6.60 144.08
N THR A 847 118.57 5.96 143.46
CA THR A 847 119.47 5.02 144.15
C THR A 847 120.26 5.69 145.27
N THR A 848 120.72 6.92 145.05
CA THR A 848 121.54 7.69 146.00
C THR A 848 120.73 8.13 147.23
N ALA A 849 119.47 8.55 147.04
CA ALA A 849 118.58 8.91 148.13
C ALA A 849 118.24 7.71 149.06
N THR A 850 118.13 6.51 148.49
CA THR A 850 117.79 5.28 149.24
C THR A 850 118.95 4.83 150.15
N ALA A 851 120.20 5.05 149.74
CA ALA A 851 121.37 4.77 150.56
C ALA A 851 121.45 5.70 151.80
N ALA A 852 121.08 6.97 151.65
CA ALA A 852 121.08 7.93 152.75
C ALA A 852 120.09 7.56 153.89
N ALA A 853 118.90 7.05 153.54
CA ALA A 853 117.90 6.61 154.51
C ALA A 853 118.34 5.38 155.33
N THR A 854 119.13 4.49 154.72
CA THR A 854 119.60 3.24 155.37
C THR A 854 120.75 3.50 156.35
N ALA A 855 121.59 4.50 156.10
CA ALA A 855 122.68 4.88 157.00
C ALA A 855 122.17 5.55 158.29
N ALA A 856 121.20 6.46 158.19
CA ALA A 856 120.58 7.12 159.34
C ALA A 856 119.96 6.11 160.33
N SER A 857 119.35 5.04 159.81
CA SER A 857 118.67 4.02 160.60
C SER A 857 119.60 3.08 161.39
N LYS A 858 120.91 3.06 161.09
CA LYS A 858 121.90 2.18 161.79
C LYS A 858 122.70 2.85 162.90
N ALA A 859 122.79 4.18 162.91
CA ALA A 859 123.53 4.92 163.93
C ALA A 859 122.65 5.28 165.14
N GLN A 860 121.35 5.51 164.93
CA GLN A 860 120.37 5.71 166.01
C GLN A 860 120.42 4.54 167.02
N THR A 861 120.46 3.30 166.52
CA THR A 861 120.61 2.07 167.32
C THR A 861 121.95 1.92 168.05
N GLY A 862 122.95 2.75 167.75
CA GLY A 862 124.22 2.80 168.50
C GLY A 862 124.12 3.67 169.76
N ALA A 863 123.28 4.72 169.73
CA ALA A 863 123.02 5.59 170.87
C ALA A 863 122.22 4.89 171.97
N ASP A 864 121.31 3.99 171.59
CA ASP A 864 120.50 3.21 172.53
C ASP A 864 121.26 2.02 173.18
N LEU A 865 122.40 1.65 172.57
CA LEU A 865 123.39 0.65 173.01
C LEU A 865 124.07 0.93 174.38
N ALA A 866 125.23 1.58 174.30
CA ALA A 866 126.26 1.65 175.36
C ALA A 866 125.88 2.37 176.66
N ASN A 867 124.73 3.06 176.69
CA ASN A 867 124.16 3.68 177.89
C ASN A 867 123.87 2.65 179.02
N SER A 868 123.96 1.35 178.69
CA SER A 868 123.90 0.22 179.62
C SER A 868 125.17 -0.04 180.45
N LEU A 869 126.32 0.62 180.22
CA LEU A 869 127.59 0.28 180.92
C LEU A 869 128.22 1.41 181.76
N VAL A 870 127.38 2.25 182.37
CA VAL A 870 127.77 3.15 183.49
C VAL A 870 127.46 2.52 184.87
N SER A 871 126.99 1.26 184.92
CA SER A 871 126.61 0.58 186.18
C SER A 871 127.22 -0.81 186.41
N GLN A 872 128.55 -0.92 186.38
CA GLN A 872 129.29 -1.76 187.35
C GLN A 872 130.78 -1.36 187.50
N VAL A 873 131.06 -0.61 188.58
CA VAL A 873 132.34 -0.53 189.35
C VAL A 873 133.54 0.27 188.79
N SER A 874 133.91 1.34 189.54
CA SER A 874 135.25 1.99 189.69
C SER A 874 135.92 2.67 188.47
N GLY A 875 136.37 3.93 188.52
CA GLY A 875 136.35 4.95 189.58
C GLY A 875 137.15 6.22 189.20
N THR A 876 136.78 7.38 189.79
CA THR A 876 137.47 8.70 189.76
C THR A 876 137.78 9.40 188.43
N GLY A 877 137.21 10.60 188.24
CA GLY A 877 137.93 11.74 187.64
C GLY A 877 137.28 12.47 186.45
N ASN A 878 136.52 13.54 186.73
CA ASN A 878 136.14 14.65 185.84
C ASN A 878 135.78 14.26 184.39
N VAL A 879 134.51 14.01 184.06
CA VAL A 879 133.42 15.01 184.06
C VAL A 879 133.82 16.30 183.32
N ARG A 880 133.80 16.23 181.99
CA ARG A 880 133.23 17.28 181.15
C ARG A 880 132.25 16.61 180.18
N LEU A 881 131.15 17.32 179.92
CA LEU A 881 129.99 16.91 179.13
C LEU A 881 130.38 16.50 177.70
#